data_AF-A0A960ZGK6-F1
#
_entry.id   AF-A0A960ZGK6-F1
#
_cell.length_a   1.000
_cell.length_b   1.000
_cell.length_c   1.000
_cell.angle_alpha   90.00
_cell.angle_beta   90.00
_cell.angle_gamma   90.00
#
_symmetry.space_group_name_H-M   'P 1'
#
loop_
_entity.id
_entity.type
_entity.pdbx_description
1 polymer ?
#
loop_
_entity_poly.entity_id
_entity_poly.type
_entity_poly.pdbx_seq_one_letter_code
_entity_poly.pdbx_strand_id
1 'polypeptide(L)'
;MKQSLRRIVLVLTCALQSMHAGYLEFDSEDGTPYKWNVSTDVQIAVDPGVVSSTNGVSNAVGDTALGNAIGYYNAVTGTSLNITIVGDVSTDITNANVDDFLNIDEMAEQTSASDCLIGSDVATADLAVFFDADGSFFSSVGLGTSVLGIASPSLYNSSGDITCAYMMINGAAVDDADELEYIISHELGHALNLVHSQINGDLTTSDPDKVPLMYPFIPSDPAAALTPALKLDDRFSFSYLYAQDEIANGGSIQGTITNRFGEGVLATNVICRDTSAVENAVSWISGAELQGDGAFACGLLPNGDYEVEVSPIETAINIWEDNPPFIATEYYSGTDESFDPDVDDRDGAADVSVSGSAINNINIVLNEDGRLQNNVSVASSIVAGTPFDSSVIPSIHDLEYFFFVPSNARTVTFTLEANDTNDDIDLLVRCGSPFSLATGIVGPLYDQSDPANDQSDVVGVTTSGLETIELTSSSSPSIQECEYHLVLVNYTDEVVGFELTASITGNPPKVILDFTAQNQLQDNGETLVASLTAIAKGDRFVIDDITFTDEGKVGAGSATTAKLYRDDNENGQVDDSDTLLGQTTQITNGEFTIAGVDMYLLDDAPQEFLVTYDLSNTAGPQWWMWLFVVGLILGGCFVSPERGLKIFFIISMLASGISCSSGGSSDYNVKVLQKSDVVATALGFGDAFSIENDAVQSVQDFFAN
;
A
#
# COMPACT_ATOMS: atom_id res chain seq x y z
N MET A 1 -37.52 3.63 30.48
CA MET A 1 -36.61 4.78 30.30
C MET A 1 -35.25 4.51 30.94
N LYS A 2 -35.08 4.39 32.27
CA LYS A 2 -33.76 4.02 32.85
C LYS A 2 -33.21 2.67 32.37
N GLN A 3 -34.01 1.59 32.43
CA GLN A 3 -33.61 0.27 31.88
C GLN A 3 -33.31 0.31 30.37
N SER A 4 -34.10 1.06 29.59
CA SER A 4 -33.87 1.22 28.15
C SER A 4 -32.58 1.99 27.85
N LEU A 5 -32.25 3.02 28.65
CA LEU A 5 -30.99 3.76 28.53
C LEU A 5 -29.79 2.89 28.90
N ARG A 6 -29.93 2.02 29.93
CA ARG A 6 -28.90 1.06 30.35
C ARG A 6 -28.58 0.01 29.30
N ARG A 7 -29.61 -0.51 28.62
CA ARG A 7 -29.41 -1.46 27.52
C ARG A 7 -28.79 -0.81 26.29
N ILE A 8 -29.11 0.45 26.02
CA ILE A 8 -28.42 1.24 25.00
C ILE A 8 -26.96 1.46 25.39
N VAL A 9 -26.67 1.71 26.68
CA VAL A 9 -25.29 1.79 27.18
C VAL A 9 -24.59 0.45 27.05
N LEU A 10 -25.17 -0.70 27.42
CA LEU A 10 -24.55 -2.02 27.18
C LEU A 10 -24.20 -2.24 25.72
N VAL A 11 -25.15 -1.99 24.82
CA VAL A 11 -24.91 -2.09 23.37
C VAL A 11 -23.82 -1.11 22.96
N LEU A 12 -23.78 0.10 23.53
CA LEU A 12 -22.70 1.06 23.30
C LEU A 12 -21.37 0.64 23.95
N THR A 13 -21.31 0.03 25.13
CA THR A 13 -20.07 -0.33 25.81
C THR A 13 -19.48 -1.59 25.17
N CYS A 14 -20.31 -2.57 24.83
CA CYS A 14 -19.94 -3.68 23.95
C CYS A 14 -19.49 -3.16 22.58
N ALA A 15 -20.08 -2.08 22.04
CA ALA A 15 -19.67 -1.46 20.77
C ALA A 15 -18.44 -0.54 20.88
N LEU A 16 -18.14 0.02 22.06
CA LEU A 16 -17.04 0.96 22.30
C LEU A 16 -15.74 0.23 22.71
N GLN A 17 -15.84 -0.96 23.31
CA GLN A 17 -14.66 -1.76 23.70
C GLN A 17 -14.03 -2.53 22.52
N SER A 18 -14.80 -2.77 21.45
CA SER A 18 -14.38 -3.42 20.22
C SER A 18 -13.98 -2.45 19.10
N MET A 19 -13.68 -1.19 19.42
CA MET A 19 -13.27 -0.14 18.47
C MET A 19 -11.84 -0.29 17.91
N HIS A 20 -11.26 -1.48 17.97
CA HIS A 20 -9.95 -1.73 17.39
C HIS A 20 -10.10 -2.79 16.31
N ALA A 21 -9.93 -2.39 15.05
CA ALA A 21 -9.70 -3.36 14.00
C ALA A 21 -8.32 -4.02 14.28
N GLY A 22 -8.35 -5.22 14.84
CA GLY A 22 -7.17 -5.85 15.47
C GLY A 22 -7.48 -7.27 15.89
N TYR A 23 -6.58 -8.24 15.67
CA TYR A 23 -6.74 -9.67 16.05
C TYR A 23 -7.08 -9.92 17.53
N LEU A 24 -6.88 -8.90 18.37
CA LEU A 24 -6.93 -8.90 19.82
C LEU A 24 -7.46 -7.53 20.27
N GLU A 25 -8.04 -7.42 21.46
CA GLU A 25 -8.27 -6.14 22.13
C GLU A 25 -6.95 -5.63 22.74
N PHE A 26 -6.64 -4.35 22.53
CA PHE A 26 -5.40 -3.70 22.97
C PHE A 26 -5.66 -2.58 23.99
N ASP A 27 -4.67 -2.34 24.85
CA ASP A 27 -4.58 -1.11 25.62
C ASP A 27 -4.22 0.05 24.70
N SER A 28 -5.15 1.00 24.58
CA SER A 28 -4.99 2.19 23.74
C SER A 28 -3.80 3.09 24.12
N GLU A 29 -3.30 3.00 25.37
CA GLU A 29 -2.19 3.84 25.83
C GLU A 29 -0.82 3.32 25.36
N ASP A 30 -0.62 2.01 25.33
CA ASP A 30 0.69 1.41 25.07
C ASP A 30 0.71 0.34 23.96
N GLY A 31 -0.44 -0.02 23.40
CA GLY A 31 -0.54 -0.96 22.28
C GLY A 31 -0.29 -2.40 22.69
N THR A 32 -0.35 -2.70 23.99
CA THR A 32 -0.21 -4.07 24.47
C THR A 32 -1.55 -4.79 24.43
N PRO A 33 -1.62 -6.03 23.91
CA PRO A 33 -2.86 -6.78 23.91
C PRO A 33 -3.24 -7.16 25.34
N TYR A 34 -4.52 -7.05 25.66
CA TYR A 34 -5.04 -7.58 26.92
C TYR A 34 -4.91 -9.11 26.94
N LYS A 35 -4.63 -9.70 28.09
CA LYS A 35 -4.53 -11.16 28.20
C LYS A 35 -4.83 -11.68 29.59
N TRP A 36 -5.26 -12.92 29.69
CA TRP A 36 -5.35 -13.59 30.98
C TRP A 36 -3.97 -13.80 31.63
N ASN A 37 -3.93 -13.69 32.96
CA ASN A 37 -2.72 -14.00 33.72
C ASN A 37 -2.46 -15.51 33.72
N VAL A 38 -1.43 -15.94 32.97
CA VAL A 38 -1.05 -17.35 32.81
C VAL A 38 -0.48 -18.03 34.07
N SER A 39 -0.30 -17.30 35.18
CA SER A 39 0.12 -17.90 36.45
C SER A 39 -1.03 -18.50 37.25
N THR A 40 -2.27 -18.24 36.82
CA THR A 40 -3.52 -18.72 37.43
C THR A 40 -4.41 -19.34 36.36
N ASP A 41 -5.20 -20.34 36.76
CA ASP A 41 -6.21 -20.91 35.87
C ASP A 41 -7.31 -19.86 35.64
N VAL A 42 -7.84 -19.78 34.41
CA VAL A 42 -9.08 -19.06 34.13
C VAL A 42 -10.23 -19.93 34.64
N GLN A 43 -11.00 -19.39 35.57
CA GLN A 43 -12.03 -20.13 36.28
C GLN A 43 -13.42 -19.77 35.74
N ILE A 44 -14.11 -20.76 35.17
CA ILE A 44 -15.41 -20.59 34.52
C ILE A 44 -16.54 -21.00 35.46
N ALA A 45 -17.51 -20.12 35.64
CA ALA A 45 -18.82 -20.44 36.22
C ALA A 45 -19.89 -20.57 35.13
N VAL A 46 -20.77 -21.56 35.27
CA VAL A 46 -21.81 -21.86 34.28
C VAL A 46 -23.19 -21.51 34.81
N ASP A 47 -24.02 -20.89 33.97
CA ASP A 47 -25.42 -20.64 34.25
C ASP A 47 -26.21 -21.96 34.36
N PRO A 48 -26.92 -22.22 35.48
CA PRO A 48 -27.77 -23.39 35.62
C PRO A 48 -29.06 -23.29 34.79
N GLY A 49 -29.30 -22.18 34.10
CA GLY A 49 -30.40 -21.92 33.18
C GLY A 49 -30.50 -22.92 32.03
N VAL A 50 -31.63 -22.90 31.31
CA VAL A 50 -31.87 -23.83 30.19
C VAL A 50 -31.09 -23.37 28.97
N VAL A 51 -30.28 -24.25 28.36
CA VAL A 51 -29.51 -23.91 27.14
C VAL A 51 -30.40 -23.45 25.99
N SER A 52 -31.40 -24.26 25.60
CA SER A 52 -32.38 -23.89 24.58
C SER A 52 -33.78 -24.38 24.97
N SER A 53 -34.75 -23.46 24.95
CA SER A 53 -36.16 -23.76 25.22
C SER A 53 -36.92 -24.27 23.99
N THR A 54 -36.41 -23.98 22.80
CA THR A 54 -37.07 -24.25 21.51
C THR A 54 -36.59 -25.55 20.86
N ASN A 55 -35.30 -25.84 20.94
CA ASN A 55 -34.67 -26.91 20.17
C ASN A 55 -34.28 -28.14 21.02
N GLY A 56 -34.62 -28.13 22.31
CA GLY A 56 -34.49 -29.29 23.19
C GLY A 56 -33.04 -29.61 23.59
N VAL A 57 -32.13 -28.66 23.39
CA VAL A 57 -30.75 -28.73 23.85
C VAL A 57 -30.72 -28.56 25.37
N SER A 58 -30.31 -29.62 26.07
CA SER A 58 -30.29 -29.66 27.54
C SER A 58 -28.99 -29.07 28.11
N ASN A 59 -29.00 -28.68 29.38
CA ASN A 59 -27.80 -28.18 30.08
C ASN A 59 -26.64 -29.17 30.03
N ALA A 60 -26.90 -30.47 30.16
CA ALA A 60 -25.85 -31.48 30.05
C ALA A 60 -25.15 -31.49 28.68
N VAL A 61 -25.85 -31.08 27.62
CA VAL A 61 -25.26 -30.89 26.29
C VAL A 61 -24.40 -29.62 26.29
N GLY A 62 -24.90 -28.52 26.86
CA GLY A 62 -24.11 -27.29 27.05
C GLY A 62 -22.83 -27.50 27.87
N ASP A 63 -22.91 -28.23 28.99
CA ASP A 63 -21.77 -28.58 29.82
C ASP A 63 -20.74 -29.41 29.04
N THR A 64 -21.21 -30.34 28.20
CA THR A 64 -20.34 -31.17 27.38
C THR A 64 -19.66 -30.33 26.30
N ALA A 65 -20.42 -29.48 25.60
CA ALA A 65 -19.92 -28.57 24.58
C ALA A 65 -18.86 -27.60 25.15
N LEU A 66 -19.14 -26.98 26.30
CA LEU A 66 -18.18 -26.14 27.01
C LEU A 66 -16.93 -26.91 27.44
N GLY A 67 -17.09 -28.13 27.96
CA GLY A 67 -15.96 -28.99 28.30
C GLY A 67 -15.08 -29.34 27.11
N ASN A 68 -15.67 -29.56 25.93
CA ASN A 68 -14.94 -29.81 24.68
C ASN A 68 -14.22 -28.54 24.19
N ALA A 69 -14.89 -27.39 24.19
CA ALA A 69 -14.32 -26.10 23.83
C ALA A 69 -13.07 -25.76 24.67
N ILE A 70 -13.18 -25.92 26.00
CA ILE A 70 -12.05 -25.79 26.94
C ILE A 70 -10.92 -26.77 26.57
N GLY A 71 -11.28 -28.01 26.20
CA GLY A 71 -10.35 -29.02 25.73
C GLY A 71 -9.56 -28.60 24.50
N TYR A 72 -10.17 -27.90 23.54
CA TYR A 72 -9.49 -27.40 22.33
C TYR A 72 -8.42 -26.36 22.67
N TYR A 73 -8.75 -25.35 23.46
CA TYR A 73 -7.79 -24.29 23.85
C TYR A 73 -6.68 -24.81 24.78
N ASN A 74 -7.02 -25.64 25.79
CA ASN A 74 -6.01 -26.25 26.67
C ASN A 74 -5.09 -27.24 25.93
N ALA A 75 -5.49 -27.73 24.75
CA ALA A 75 -4.67 -28.63 23.94
C ALA A 75 -3.69 -27.91 23.00
N VAL A 76 -3.76 -26.57 22.89
CA VAL A 76 -2.77 -25.80 22.12
C VAL A 76 -1.39 -26.01 22.72
N THR A 77 -0.43 -26.41 21.89
CA THR A 77 0.91 -26.74 22.38
C THR A 77 1.62 -25.49 22.87
N GLY A 78 2.41 -25.59 23.95
CA GLY A 78 3.23 -24.47 24.42
C GLY A 78 2.46 -23.38 25.18
N THR A 79 1.13 -23.39 25.19
CA THR A 79 0.35 -22.47 26.01
C THR A 79 0.58 -22.73 27.50
N SER A 80 0.66 -21.63 28.25
CA SER A 80 0.72 -21.65 29.71
C SER A 80 -0.64 -21.38 30.35
N LEU A 81 -1.63 -20.99 29.56
CA LEU A 81 -2.99 -20.75 30.03
C LEU A 81 -3.71 -22.09 30.27
N ASN A 82 -4.40 -22.18 31.40
CA ASN A 82 -5.24 -23.33 31.73
C ASN A 82 -6.65 -22.84 32.08
N ILE A 83 -7.66 -23.45 31.48
CA ILE A 83 -9.06 -23.06 31.64
C ILE A 83 -9.80 -24.20 32.35
N THR A 84 -10.61 -23.87 33.36
CA THR A 84 -11.32 -24.89 34.16
C THR A 84 -12.73 -24.44 34.54
N ILE A 85 -13.67 -25.39 34.60
CA ILE A 85 -15.01 -25.14 35.15
C ILE A 85 -14.95 -25.33 36.68
N VAL A 86 -15.36 -24.31 37.44
CA VAL A 86 -15.34 -24.35 38.92
C VAL A 86 -16.71 -24.64 39.54
N GLY A 87 -17.78 -24.53 38.76
CA GLY A 87 -19.15 -24.88 39.16
C GLY A 87 -20.20 -24.00 38.51
N ASP A 88 -21.41 -24.08 39.02
CA ASP A 88 -22.53 -23.27 38.54
C ASP A 88 -22.65 -21.98 39.36
N VAL A 89 -23.13 -20.90 38.73
CA VAL A 89 -23.59 -19.72 39.48
C VAL A 89 -24.82 -20.07 40.32
N SER A 90 -25.04 -19.31 41.41
CA SER A 90 -26.05 -19.66 42.41
C SER A 90 -27.50 -19.51 41.93
N THR A 91 -27.72 -18.73 40.87
CA THR A 91 -29.02 -18.44 40.28
C THR A 91 -28.96 -18.41 38.75
N ASP A 92 -30.03 -18.86 38.11
CA ASP A 92 -30.28 -18.72 36.67
C ASP A 92 -30.17 -17.25 36.21
N ILE A 93 -29.48 -17.03 35.11
CA ILE A 93 -29.17 -15.69 34.60
C ILE A 93 -30.14 -15.34 33.49
N THR A 94 -31.00 -14.38 33.80
CA THR A 94 -32.13 -13.98 32.98
C THR A 94 -32.06 -12.50 32.68
N ASN A 95 -32.90 -12.07 31.75
CA ASN A 95 -33.19 -10.66 31.51
C ASN A 95 -33.50 -9.80 32.75
N ALA A 96 -33.92 -10.41 33.86
CA ALA A 96 -34.28 -9.70 35.07
C ALA A 96 -33.08 -9.40 36.01
N ASN A 97 -32.00 -10.18 35.91
CA ASN A 97 -30.84 -10.12 36.80
C ASN A 97 -29.49 -10.07 36.05
N VAL A 98 -29.45 -10.13 34.72
CA VAL A 98 -28.21 -10.06 33.93
C VAL A 98 -27.35 -8.81 34.23
N ASP A 99 -28.00 -7.67 34.53
CA ASP A 99 -27.31 -6.44 34.93
C ASP A 99 -26.47 -6.64 36.22
N ASP A 100 -26.89 -7.54 37.12
CA ASP A 100 -26.20 -7.84 38.38
C ASP A 100 -24.90 -8.64 38.14
N PHE A 101 -24.78 -9.30 36.98
CA PHE A 101 -23.61 -10.11 36.60
C PHE A 101 -22.63 -9.36 35.69
N LEU A 102 -23.15 -8.48 34.83
CA LEU A 102 -22.33 -7.74 33.86
C LEU A 102 -21.79 -6.40 34.38
N ASN A 103 -22.34 -5.89 35.48
CA ASN A 103 -21.98 -4.59 36.07
C ASN A 103 -21.90 -3.41 35.07
N ILE A 104 -22.83 -3.40 34.12
CA ILE A 104 -22.90 -2.48 32.97
C ILE A 104 -22.86 -1.00 33.40
N ASP A 105 -23.43 -0.69 34.57
CA ASP A 105 -23.51 0.67 35.10
C ASP A 105 -22.14 1.20 35.59
N GLU A 106 -21.15 0.35 35.87
CA GLU A 106 -19.87 0.73 36.48
C GLU A 106 -18.63 0.44 35.60
N MET A 107 -18.78 -0.21 34.45
CA MET A 107 -17.66 -0.53 33.53
C MET A 107 -16.83 0.72 33.13
N ALA A 108 -17.39 1.92 33.18
CA ALA A 108 -16.68 3.17 32.87
C ALA A 108 -15.75 3.69 33.99
N GLU A 109 -15.83 3.18 35.23
CA GLU A 109 -15.06 3.69 36.38
C GLU A 109 -14.25 2.62 37.15
N GLN A 110 -14.23 1.37 36.69
CA GLN A 110 -13.62 0.27 37.45
C GLN A 110 -12.12 0.11 37.25
N THR A 111 -11.39 0.01 38.36
CA THR A 111 -9.93 -0.15 38.37
C THR A 111 -9.47 -1.31 39.27
N SER A 112 -10.37 -2.18 39.75
CA SER A 112 -10.01 -3.22 40.71
C SER A 112 -10.62 -4.59 40.42
N ALA A 113 -9.81 -5.65 40.56
CA ALA A 113 -10.25 -7.03 40.36
C ALA A 113 -11.36 -7.50 41.33
N SER A 114 -11.63 -6.76 42.43
CA SER A 114 -12.75 -7.04 43.32
C SER A 114 -14.13 -6.70 42.72
N ASP A 115 -14.14 -6.08 41.54
CA ASP A 115 -15.35 -5.57 40.90
C ASP A 115 -15.95 -6.56 39.89
N CYS A 116 -15.27 -7.69 39.63
CA CYS A 116 -15.86 -8.82 38.90
C CYS A 116 -16.95 -9.48 39.76
N LEU A 117 -18.21 -9.10 39.54
CA LEU A 117 -19.34 -9.51 40.37
C LEU A 117 -19.65 -11.00 40.29
N ILE A 118 -19.18 -11.70 39.26
CA ILE A 118 -19.20 -13.16 39.15
C ILE A 118 -18.55 -13.78 40.41
N GLY A 119 -17.45 -13.18 40.88
CA GLY A 119 -16.72 -13.58 42.08
C GLY A 119 -17.55 -13.54 43.38
N SER A 120 -18.69 -12.85 43.39
CA SER A 120 -19.58 -12.79 44.56
C SER A 120 -20.55 -13.97 44.65
N ASP A 121 -20.92 -14.56 43.51
CA ASP A 121 -21.77 -15.75 43.41
C ASP A 121 -20.95 -17.04 43.42
N VAL A 122 -19.80 -17.03 42.75
CA VAL A 122 -18.81 -18.11 42.77
C VAL A 122 -17.48 -17.48 43.13
N ALA A 123 -17.03 -17.70 44.38
CA ALA A 123 -15.90 -17.01 45.04
C ALA A 123 -14.55 -16.99 44.28
N THR A 124 -14.47 -17.67 43.16
CA THR A 124 -13.25 -17.92 42.38
C THR A 124 -13.54 -17.97 40.88
N ALA A 125 -14.64 -17.43 40.35
CA ALA A 125 -14.86 -17.45 38.90
C ALA A 125 -14.50 -16.10 38.28
N ASP A 126 -13.75 -16.16 37.18
CA ASP A 126 -13.28 -15.01 36.41
C ASP A 126 -14.09 -14.83 35.11
N LEU A 127 -14.68 -15.91 34.60
CA LEU A 127 -15.52 -15.92 33.41
C LEU A 127 -16.87 -16.57 33.71
N ALA A 128 -17.95 -15.97 33.25
CA ALA A 128 -19.28 -16.55 33.39
C ALA A 128 -19.93 -16.85 32.02
N VAL A 129 -20.54 -18.02 31.93
CA VAL A 129 -21.27 -18.49 30.74
C VAL A 129 -22.76 -18.43 31.01
N PHE A 130 -23.49 -17.73 30.15
CA PHE A 130 -24.93 -17.47 30.28
C PHE A 130 -25.70 -18.08 29.11
N PHE A 131 -26.84 -18.71 29.39
CA PHE A 131 -27.68 -19.31 28.36
C PHE A 131 -29.03 -18.58 28.25
N ASP A 132 -29.21 -17.79 27.19
CA ASP A 132 -30.48 -17.14 26.90
C ASP A 132 -31.43 -18.10 26.17
N ALA A 133 -32.08 -18.97 26.96
CA ALA A 133 -32.89 -20.10 26.48
C ALA A 133 -33.88 -19.78 25.36
N ASP A 134 -34.42 -18.57 25.31
CA ASP A 134 -35.48 -18.13 24.39
C ASP A 134 -35.10 -16.91 23.53
N GLY A 135 -33.83 -16.48 23.58
CA GLY A 135 -33.35 -15.32 22.82
C GLY A 135 -33.93 -13.99 23.30
N SER A 136 -34.63 -13.97 24.44
CA SER A 136 -35.29 -12.77 24.92
C SER A 136 -34.28 -11.70 25.34
N PHE A 137 -33.09 -12.06 25.83
CA PHE A 137 -32.03 -11.09 26.15
C PHE A 137 -31.51 -10.42 24.89
N PHE A 138 -31.10 -11.20 23.89
CA PHE A 138 -30.60 -10.70 22.60
C PHE A 138 -31.62 -9.80 21.90
N SER A 139 -32.89 -10.21 21.90
CA SER A 139 -33.99 -9.38 21.41
C SER A 139 -34.11 -8.05 22.17
N SER A 140 -33.86 -8.07 23.48
CA SER A 140 -34.03 -6.90 24.34
C SER A 140 -32.93 -5.85 24.24
N VAL A 141 -31.74 -6.26 23.78
CA VAL A 141 -30.61 -5.38 23.45
C VAL A 141 -30.57 -5.03 21.95
N GLY A 142 -31.53 -5.49 21.16
CA GLY A 142 -31.67 -5.10 19.76
C GLY A 142 -30.77 -5.85 18.78
N LEU A 143 -30.08 -6.91 19.23
CA LEU A 143 -29.22 -7.74 18.39
C LEU A 143 -30.00 -8.77 17.56
N GLY A 144 -31.29 -8.97 17.87
CA GLY A 144 -32.16 -9.88 17.14
C GLY A 144 -31.88 -11.35 17.43
N THR A 145 -32.47 -12.25 16.65
CA THR A 145 -32.31 -13.71 16.83
C THR A 145 -31.24 -14.31 15.91
N SER A 146 -30.60 -13.49 15.07
CA SER A 146 -29.55 -13.94 14.14
C SER A 146 -28.16 -13.96 14.78
N VAL A 147 -27.97 -13.29 15.91
CA VAL A 147 -26.73 -13.36 16.69
C VAL A 147 -26.77 -14.62 17.56
N LEU A 148 -25.76 -15.46 17.41
CA LEU A 148 -25.67 -16.79 18.02
C LEU A 148 -25.09 -16.75 19.43
N GLY A 149 -24.13 -15.85 19.65
CA GLY A 149 -23.51 -15.60 20.93
C GLY A 149 -22.84 -14.23 20.96
N ILE A 150 -22.38 -13.85 22.16
CA ILE A 150 -21.49 -12.70 22.38
C ILE A 150 -20.58 -13.07 23.55
N ALA A 151 -19.30 -12.82 23.39
CA ALA A 151 -18.33 -12.87 24.47
C ALA A 151 -17.33 -11.74 24.36
N SER A 152 -16.80 -11.31 25.49
CA SER A 152 -15.73 -10.31 25.55
C SER A 152 -15.12 -10.27 26.96
N PRO A 153 -13.83 -9.93 27.08
CA PRO A 153 -13.26 -9.42 28.32
C PRO A 153 -14.02 -8.19 28.80
N SER A 154 -14.39 -8.14 30.08
CA SER A 154 -15.15 -7.01 30.63
C SER A 154 -14.33 -6.11 31.54
N LEU A 155 -13.27 -6.64 32.17
CA LEU A 155 -12.41 -5.90 33.09
C LEU A 155 -10.95 -6.28 32.96
N TYR A 156 -10.09 -5.27 33.04
CA TYR A 156 -8.63 -5.40 32.99
C TYR A 156 -8.00 -4.76 34.23
N ASN A 157 -6.85 -5.27 34.66
CA ASN A 157 -6.05 -4.61 35.69
C ASN A 157 -5.06 -3.61 35.08
N SER A 158 -4.35 -2.86 35.92
CA SER A 158 -3.36 -1.86 35.46
C SER A 158 -2.13 -2.42 34.74
N SER A 159 -2.02 -3.74 34.61
CA SER A 159 -0.94 -4.42 33.87
C SER A 159 -1.44 -4.96 32.53
N GLY A 160 -2.70 -4.67 32.16
CA GLY A 160 -3.35 -5.23 30.98
C GLY A 160 -3.83 -6.67 31.16
N ASP A 161 -3.80 -7.23 32.38
CA ASP A 161 -4.35 -8.58 32.55
C ASP A 161 -5.88 -8.54 32.58
N ILE A 162 -6.53 -9.43 31.83
CA ILE A 162 -7.96 -9.70 31.93
C ILE A 162 -8.24 -10.29 33.31
N THR A 163 -9.23 -9.73 33.99
CA THR A 163 -9.68 -10.15 35.33
C THR A 163 -11.13 -10.57 35.37
N CYS A 164 -11.91 -10.24 34.34
CA CYS A 164 -13.30 -10.62 34.22
C CYS A 164 -13.66 -10.72 32.74
N ALA A 165 -14.48 -11.70 32.38
CA ALA A 165 -15.08 -11.84 31.05
C ALA A 165 -16.48 -12.45 31.14
N TYR A 166 -17.24 -12.34 30.06
CA TYR A 166 -18.51 -13.04 29.93
C TYR A 166 -18.64 -13.73 28.58
N MET A 167 -19.51 -14.73 28.55
CA MET A 167 -19.97 -15.39 27.35
C MET A 167 -21.48 -15.61 27.44
N MET A 168 -22.23 -15.19 26.43
CA MET A 168 -23.68 -15.33 26.32
C MET A 168 -24.02 -16.11 25.07
N ILE A 169 -24.86 -17.13 25.22
CA ILE A 169 -25.31 -17.96 24.10
C ILE A 169 -26.80 -17.73 23.88
N ASN A 170 -27.19 -17.49 22.63
CA ASN A 170 -28.59 -17.34 22.24
C ASN A 170 -29.24 -18.69 21.98
N GLY A 171 -29.85 -19.27 23.01
CA GLY A 171 -30.49 -20.57 22.96
C GLY A 171 -31.63 -20.70 21.94
N ALA A 172 -32.25 -19.59 21.52
CA ALA A 172 -33.27 -19.62 20.48
C ALA A 172 -32.70 -19.77 19.06
N ALA A 173 -31.42 -19.46 18.87
CA ALA A 173 -30.73 -19.54 17.58
C ALA A 173 -29.93 -20.84 17.40
N VAL A 174 -29.70 -21.60 18.47
CA VAL A 174 -29.00 -22.89 18.44
C VAL A 174 -29.93 -24.00 17.98
N ASP A 175 -29.67 -24.62 16.83
CA ASP A 175 -30.48 -25.72 16.28
C ASP A 175 -30.17 -27.08 16.92
N ASP A 176 -28.90 -27.41 17.15
CA ASP A 176 -28.48 -28.70 17.72
C ASP A 176 -27.21 -28.65 18.59
N ALA A 177 -26.73 -29.83 18.99
CA ALA A 177 -25.60 -29.99 19.89
C ALA A 177 -24.24 -29.66 19.23
N ASP A 178 -24.09 -29.99 17.95
CA ASP A 178 -22.83 -29.77 17.24
C ASP A 178 -22.68 -28.26 16.96
N GLU A 179 -23.78 -27.59 16.59
CA GLU A 179 -23.81 -26.13 16.43
C GLU A 179 -23.53 -25.40 17.74
N LEU A 180 -24.12 -25.86 18.86
CA LEU A 180 -23.83 -25.29 20.18
C LEU A 180 -22.33 -25.37 20.51
N GLU A 181 -21.69 -26.51 20.22
CA GLU A 181 -20.27 -26.71 20.49
C GLU A 181 -19.41 -25.77 19.66
N TYR A 182 -19.76 -25.55 18.39
CA TYR A 182 -19.11 -24.57 17.54
C TYR A 182 -19.24 -23.14 18.09
N ILE A 183 -20.47 -22.71 18.41
CA ILE A 183 -20.74 -21.37 18.96
C ILE A 183 -19.97 -21.17 20.27
N ILE A 184 -20.08 -22.11 21.22
CA ILE A 184 -19.36 -22.00 22.50
C ILE A 184 -17.84 -21.95 22.28
N SER A 185 -17.30 -22.72 21.32
CA SER A 185 -15.88 -22.69 21.02
C SER A 185 -15.44 -21.34 20.44
N HIS A 186 -16.24 -20.76 19.54
CA HIS A 186 -16.01 -19.44 18.96
C HIS A 186 -16.07 -18.33 20.01
N GLU A 187 -17.16 -18.28 20.79
CA GLU A 187 -17.35 -17.26 21.83
C GLU A 187 -16.32 -17.39 22.96
N LEU A 188 -15.87 -18.61 23.29
CA LEU A 188 -14.78 -18.78 24.23
C LEU A 188 -13.49 -18.13 23.70
N GLY A 189 -13.25 -18.16 22.38
CA GLY A 189 -12.17 -17.41 21.75
C GLY A 189 -12.22 -15.92 22.04
N HIS A 190 -13.39 -15.29 21.88
CA HIS A 190 -13.59 -13.89 22.23
C HIS A 190 -13.32 -13.60 23.71
N ALA A 191 -13.84 -14.42 24.63
CA ALA A 191 -13.55 -14.25 26.05
C ALA A 191 -12.06 -14.44 26.41
N LEU A 192 -11.28 -15.09 25.53
CA LEU A 192 -9.83 -15.25 25.64
C LEU A 192 -9.05 -14.17 24.88
N ASN A 193 -9.75 -13.14 24.40
CA ASN A 193 -9.25 -12.00 23.64
C ASN A 193 -8.80 -12.31 22.19
N LEU A 194 -9.47 -13.25 21.51
CA LEU A 194 -9.35 -13.42 20.06
C LEU A 194 -10.49 -12.66 19.39
N VAL A 195 -10.27 -12.02 18.25
CA VAL A 195 -11.38 -11.45 17.44
C VAL A 195 -11.64 -12.27 16.19
N HIS A 196 -12.59 -11.80 15.38
CA HIS A 196 -12.93 -12.42 14.12
C HIS A 196 -11.77 -12.47 13.11
N SER A 197 -11.63 -13.62 12.44
CA SER A 197 -10.71 -13.83 11.33
C SER A 197 -11.41 -13.62 9.98
N GLN A 198 -10.67 -13.09 8.98
CA GLN A 198 -11.19 -12.92 7.60
C GLN A 198 -10.68 -14.00 6.64
N ILE A 199 -9.81 -14.87 7.12
CA ILE A 199 -9.17 -15.88 6.28
C ILE A 199 -10.24 -16.85 5.75
N ASN A 200 -10.20 -17.10 4.44
CA ASN A 200 -10.98 -18.14 3.76
C ASN A 200 -12.50 -17.92 3.82
N GLY A 201 -12.97 -16.67 3.99
CA GLY A 201 -14.42 -16.39 4.00
C GLY A 201 -15.13 -16.83 2.71
N ASP A 202 -14.44 -16.82 1.58
CA ASP A 202 -14.88 -17.34 0.28
C ASP A 202 -15.10 -18.87 0.28
N LEU A 203 -14.47 -19.60 1.20
CA LEU A 203 -14.56 -21.05 1.32
C LEU A 203 -15.72 -21.54 2.20
N THR A 204 -16.44 -20.64 2.87
CA THR A 204 -17.58 -20.95 3.76
C THR A 204 -18.68 -21.82 3.13
N THR A 205 -18.78 -21.84 1.80
CA THR A 205 -19.74 -22.69 1.07
C THR A 205 -19.08 -23.89 0.38
N SER A 206 -17.83 -23.77 -0.04
CA SER A 206 -17.17 -24.74 -0.92
C SER A 206 -16.26 -25.71 -0.16
N ASP A 207 -15.63 -25.26 0.93
CA ASP A 207 -14.68 -26.02 1.74
C ASP A 207 -14.61 -25.47 3.18
N PRO A 208 -15.70 -25.60 3.95
CA PRO A 208 -15.84 -24.95 5.25
C PRO A 208 -14.86 -25.47 6.31
N ASP A 209 -14.28 -26.65 6.12
CA ASP A 209 -13.27 -27.24 7.01
C ASP A 209 -11.96 -26.43 7.04
N LYS A 210 -11.77 -25.52 6.08
CA LYS A 210 -10.60 -24.64 5.96
C LYS A 210 -10.83 -23.24 6.53
N VAL A 211 -12.04 -22.94 6.98
CA VAL A 211 -12.38 -21.65 7.59
C VAL A 211 -11.96 -21.67 9.06
N PRO A 212 -11.28 -20.63 9.56
CA PRO A 212 -10.95 -20.49 10.98
C PRO A 212 -12.18 -20.58 11.88
N LEU A 213 -11.97 -21.05 13.11
CA LEU A 213 -13.04 -21.08 14.11
C LEU A 213 -13.53 -19.66 14.40
N MET A 214 -12.63 -18.67 14.42
CA MET A 214 -12.97 -17.27 14.67
C MET A 214 -13.57 -16.56 13.44
N TYR A 215 -13.92 -17.23 12.35
CA TYR A 215 -14.66 -16.57 11.26
C TYR A 215 -16.09 -16.19 11.74
N PRO A 216 -16.60 -14.98 11.46
CA PRO A 216 -17.81 -14.43 12.09
C PRO A 216 -19.14 -15.10 11.71
N PHE A 217 -19.13 -16.03 10.74
CA PHE A 217 -20.34 -16.70 10.28
C PHE A 217 -20.19 -18.21 10.32
N ILE A 218 -21.27 -18.90 10.71
CA ILE A 218 -21.33 -20.35 10.57
C ILE A 218 -21.30 -20.71 9.06
N PRO A 219 -20.38 -21.57 8.63
CA PRO A 219 -20.35 -22.01 7.24
C PRO A 219 -21.61 -22.77 6.85
N SER A 220 -22.04 -22.61 5.60
CA SER A 220 -23.38 -23.02 5.13
C SER A 220 -23.66 -24.54 5.06
N ASP A 221 -22.63 -25.39 5.18
CA ASP A 221 -22.78 -26.86 5.30
C ASP A 221 -22.42 -27.33 6.72
N PRO A 222 -23.38 -27.26 7.66
CA PRO A 222 -23.11 -27.52 9.07
C PRO A 222 -22.61 -28.94 9.36
N ALA A 223 -22.92 -29.94 8.52
CA ALA A 223 -22.56 -31.32 8.81
C ALA A 223 -21.06 -31.63 8.60
N ALA A 224 -20.36 -30.86 7.76
CA ALA A 224 -18.91 -30.93 7.61
C ALA A 224 -18.22 -29.85 8.48
N ALA A 225 -18.76 -28.63 8.44
CA ALA A 225 -18.16 -27.43 9.04
C ALA A 225 -18.15 -27.38 10.57
N LEU A 226 -19.11 -28.02 11.25
CA LEU A 226 -19.35 -27.80 12.67
C LEU A 226 -18.47 -28.65 13.59
N THR A 227 -17.45 -29.35 13.10
CA THR A 227 -16.45 -29.93 14.02
C THR A 227 -15.51 -28.80 14.44
N PRO A 228 -15.60 -28.28 15.68
CA PRO A 228 -14.83 -27.10 16.04
C PRO A 228 -13.36 -27.50 16.12
N ALA A 229 -12.52 -26.76 15.41
CA ALA A 229 -11.09 -27.01 15.37
C ALA A 229 -10.38 -25.68 15.16
N LEU A 230 -9.48 -25.36 16.09
CA LEU A 230 -8.58 -24.21 15.96
C LEU A 230 -7.68 -24.42 14.74
N LYS A 231 -7.87 -23.61 13.71
CA LYS A 231 -7.03 -23.57 12.52
C LYS A 231 -5.74 -22.81 12.84
N LEU A 232 -4.86 -22.70 11.84
CA LEU A 232 -3.53 -22.12 12.05
C LEU A 232 -3.62 -20.68 12.56
N ASP A 233 -4.52 -19.88 12.00
CA ASP A 233 -4.78 -18.50 12.41
C ASP A 233 -5.29 -18.37 13.86
N ASP A 234 -6.30 -19.17 14.24
CA ASP A 234 -6.82 -19.19 15.61
C ASP A 234 -5.71 -19.57 16.61
N ARG A 235 -4.91 -20.58 16.25
CA ARG A 235 -3.78 -21.04 17.06
C ARG A 235 -2.69 -19.99 17.17
N PHE A 236 -2.37 -19.29 16.08
CA PHE A 236 -1.38 -18.22 16.09
C PHE A 236 -1.80 -17.07 16.99
N SER A 237 -3.04 -16.57 16.83
CA SER A 237 -3.59 -15.50 17.67
C SER A 237 -3.59 -15.89 19.15
N PHE A 238 -4.02 -17.11 19.46
CA PHE A 238 -3.99 -17.62 20.84
C PHE A 238 -2.56 -17.80 21.38
N SER A 239 -1.65 -18.35 20.58
CA SER A 239 -0.25 -18.54 20.97
C SER A 239 0.50 -17.21 21.11
N TYR A 240 0.08 -16.15 20.41
CA TYR A 240 0.63 -14.81 20.60
C TYR A 240 0.29 -14.28 21.99
N LEU A 241 -0.92 -14.53 22.49
CA LEU A 241 -1.24 -14.14 23.86
C LEU A 241 -0.55 -15.03 24.92
N TYR A 242 -0.53 -16.34 24.71
CA TYR A 242 -0.32 -17.31 25.81
C TYR A 242 0.82 -18.32 25.63
N ALA A 243 1.47 -18.34 24.46
CA ALA A 243 2.50 -19.32 24.07
C ALA A 243 3.64 -18.69 23.24
N GLN A 244 4.13 -17.52 23.63
CA GLN A 244 5.14 -16.76 22.88
C GLN A 244 6.43 -17.55 22.56
N ASP A 245 6.82 -18.49 23.42
CA ASP A 245 7.95 -19.40 23.16
C ASP A 245 7.68 -20.32 21.94
N GLU A 246 6.44 -20.71 21.67
CA GLU A 246 6.07 -21.53 20.50
C GLU A 246 6.26 -20.73 19.21
N ILE A 247 5.81 -19.46 19.18
CA ILE A 247 5.98 -18.54 18.05
C ILE A 247 7.47 -18.38 17.72
N ALA A 248 8.30 -18.18 18.74
CA ALA A 248 9.75 -18.04 18.57
C ALA A 248 10.43 -19.29 17.97
N ASN A 249 9.80 -20.46 18.05
CA ASN A 249 10.30 -21.72 17.51
C ASN A 249 9.66 -22.11 16.16
N GLY A 250 8.64 -21.38 15.70
CA GLY A 250 7.99 -21.58 14.42
C GLY A 250 8.67 -20.84 13.28
N GLY A 251 8.28 -21.15 12.03
CA GLY A 251 8.53 -20.25 10.93
C GLY A 251 7.72 -18.97 11.10
N SER A 252 8.25 -17.84 10.65
CA SER A 252 7.50 -16.58 10.64
C SER A 252 7.88 -15.74 9.42
N ILE A 253 6.96 -14.87 9.01
CA ILE A 253 7.20 -13.82 8.03
C ILE A 253 6.96 -12.48 8.71
N GLN A 254 7.90 -11.55 8.57
CA GLN A 254 7.86 -10.23 9.19
C GLN A 254 8.30 -9.16 8.21
N GLY A 255 7.68 -7.99 8.33
CA GLY A 255 7.99 -6.84 7.49
C GLY A 255 7.17 -5.62 7.85
N THR A 256 7.04 -4.71 6.88
CA THR A 256 6.32 -3.44 7.04
C THR A 256 5.44 -3.21 5.82
N ILE A 257 4.32 -2.53 6.01
CA ILE A 257 3.50 -1.99 4.92
C ILE A 257 3.72 -0.49 4.90
N THR A 258 4.09 0.06 3.75
CA THR A 258 4.27 1.50 3.56
C THR A 258 3.43 2.03 2.40
N ASN A 259 3.03 3.29 2.49
CA ASN A 259 2.57 4.03 1.31
C ASN A 259 3.77 4.46 0.45
N ARG A 260 3.52 5.09 -0.70
CA ARG A 260 4.60 5.58 -1.60
C ARG A 260 5.57 6.56 -0.96
N PHE A 261 5.15 7.25 0.11
CA PHE A 261 5.97 8.22 0.84
C PHE A 261 6.88 7.54 1.87
N GLY A 262 6.80 6.21 1.98
CA GLY A 262 7.53 5.43 2.97
C GLY A 262 6.93 5.52 4.39
N GLU A 263 5.70 6.02 4.52
CA GLU A 263 5.00 6.08 5.80
C GLU A 263 4.31 4.74 6.09
N GLY A 264 4.40 4.28 7.34
CA GLY A 264 3.80 3.03 7.76
C GLY A 264 2.27 3.05 7.68
N VAL A 265 1.68 2.03 7.06
CA VAL A 265 0.23 1.87 6.95
C VAL A 265 -0.26 0.99 8.08
N LEU A 266 -1.20 1.53 8.87
CA LEU A 266 -1.72 0.88 10.08
C LEU A 266 -3.11 0.31 9.82
N ALA A 267 -3.55 -0.60 10.69
CA ALA A 267 -4.91 -1.14 10.69
C ALA A 267 -5.28 -1.83 9.36
N THR A 268 -4.33 -2.55 8.75
CA THR A 268 -4.57 -3.34 7.54
C THR A 268 -4.39 -4.81 7.80
N ASN A 269 -5.22 -5.64 7.19
CA ASN A 269 -5.09 -7.08 7.31
C ASN A 269 -3.95 -7.59 6.43
N VAL A 270 -3.00 -8.30 7.01
CA VAL A 270 -1.92 -9.00 6.30
C VAL A 270 -2.14 -10.48 6.44
N ILE A 271 -2.24 -11.20 5.33
CA ILE A 271 -2.47 -12.63 5.30
C ILE A 271 -1.22 -13.29 4.69
N CYS A 272 -0.57 -14.14 5.47
CA CYS A 272 0.47 -15.03 4.96
C CYS A 272 -0.15 -16.41 4.69
N ARG A 273 -0.24 -16.78 3.41
CA ARG A 273 -0.98 -17.95 2.94
C ARG A 273 -0.08 -18.94 2.23
N ASP A 274 -0.05 -20.19 2.71
CA ASP A 274 0.64 -21.28 2.02
C ASP A 274 0.00 -21.53 0.65
N THR A 275 0.80 -21.40 -0.41
CA THR A 275 0.33 -21.53 -1.80
C THR A 275 -0.09 -22.95 -2.16
N SER A 276 0.26 -23.93 -1.34
CA SER A 276 -0.09 -25.34 -1.52
C SER A 276 -1.23 -25.83 -0.62
N ALA A 277 -1.55 -25.11 0.45
CA ALA A 277 -2.54 -25.49 1.45
C ALA A 277 -3.21 -24.26 2.08
N VAL A 278 -4.33 -23.81 1.51
CA VAL A 278 -4.99 -22.56 1.91
C VAL A 278 -5.49 -22.53 3.36
N GLU A 279 -5.63 -23.68 4.02
CA GLU A 279 -5.88 -23.80 5.46
C GLU A 279 -4.68 -23.42 6.34
N ASN A 280 -3.47 -23.43 5.78
CA ASN A 280 -2.24 -22.93 6.40
C ASN A 280 -2.10 -21.44 6.06
N ALA A 281 -3.04 -20.65 6.55
CA ALA A 281 -2.97 -19.20 6.46
C ALA A 281 -3.02 -18.60 7.86
N VAL A 282 -2.30 -17.51 8.02
CA VAL A 282 -2.23 -16.71 9.25
C VAL A 282 -2.41 -15.26 8.86
N SER A 283 -3.10 -14.53 9.70
CA SER A 283 -3.38 -13.13 9.48
C SER A 283 -2.94 -12.27 10.65
N TRP A 284 -2.63 -11.01 10.34
CA TRP A 284 -2.12 -10.03 11.28
C TRP A 284 -2.63 -8.63 10.92
N ILE A 285 -2.72 -7.72 11.90
CA ILE A 285 -3.04 -6.32 11.61
C ILE A 285 -1.76 -5.49 11.64
N SER A 286 -1.48 -4.77 10.56
CA SER A 286 -0.32 -3.88 10.48
C SER A 286 -0.36 -2.80 11.56
N GLY A 287 0.78 -2.56 12.19
CA GLY A 287 0.90 -1.54 13.22
C GLY A 287 0.19 -1.86 14.54
N ALA A 288 -0.25 -3.11 14.76
CA ALA A 288 -0.93 -3.53 15.99
C ALA A 288 -0.17 -3.18 17.29
N GLU A 289 1.16 -3.14 17.25
CA GLU A 289 2.00 -2.78 18.40
C GLU A 289 2.25 -1.25 18.55
N LEU A 290 1.43 -0.40 17.93
CA LEU A 290 1.48 1.07 17.96
C LEU A 290 2.83 1.71 17.59
N GLN A 291 3.66 1.03 16.80
CA GLN A 291 4.97 1.56 16.39
C GLN A 291 4.88 2.58 15.23
N GLY A 292 3.71 2.70 14.59
CA GLY A 292 3.48 3.68 13.52
C GLY A 292 4.25 3.40 12.23
N ASP A 293 4.88 2.24 12.12
CA ASP A 293 5.78 1.84 11.03
C ASP A 293 5.14 0.83 10.07
N GLY A 294 3.85 0.51 10.28
CA GLY A 294 3.14 -0.49 9.48
C GLY A 294 3.68 -1.92 9.66
N ALA A 295 4.39 -2.20 10.76
CA ALA A 295 4.97 -3.52 11.00
C ALA A 295 3.91 -4.62 11.12
N PHE A 296 4.23 -5.80 10.59
CA PHE A 296 3.39 -6.99 10.72
C PHE A 296 4.24 -8.25 11.01
N ALA A 297 3.59 -9.28 11.57
CA ALA A 297 4.21 -10.56 11.81
C ALA A 297 3.20 -11.72 11.67
N CYS A 298 3.45 -12.64 10.73
CA CYS A 298 2.75 -13.93 10.65
C CYS A 298 3.63 -15.01 11.27
N GLY A 299 3.19 -15.70 12.31
CA GLY A 299 3.97 -16.72 13.01
C GLY A 299 3.38 -18.13 12.94
N LEU A 300 4.08 -19.09 13.57
CA LEU A 300 3.75 -20.52 13.55
C LEU A 300 3.64 -21.15 12.16
N LEU A 301 4.20 -20.52 11.13
CA LEU A 301 4.10 -20.96 9.76
C LEU A 301 4.85 -22.29 9.58
N PRO A 302 4.17 -23.35 9.10
CA PRO A 302 4.84 -24.56 8.64
C PRO A 302 5.87 -24.28 7.52
N ASN A 303 6.77 -25.23 7.28
CA ASN A 303 7.65 -25.12 6.11
C ASN A 303 6.82 -25.19 4.83
N GLY A 304 7.01 -24.21 3.95
CA GLY A 304 6.24 -24.05 2.72
C GLY A 304 6.60 -22.76 2.02
N ASP A 305 5.98 -22.54 0.86
CA ASP A 305 6.06 -21.29 0.12
C ASP A 305 4.77 -20.52 0.37
N TYR A 306 4.89 -19.24 0.70
CA TYR A 306 3.78 -18.40 1.13
C TYR A 306 3.63 -17.18 0.24
N GLU A 307 2.40 -16.87 -0.10
CA GLU A 307 2.00 -15.56 -0.61
C GLU A 307 1.73 -14.64 0.60
N VAL A 308 2.15 -13.38 0.53
CA VAL A 308 1.84 -12.37 1.54
C VAL A 308 0.93 -11.33 0.89
N GLU A 309 -0.32 -11.32 1.35
CA GLU A 309 -1.40 -10.49 0.86
C GLU A 309 -1.71 -9.40 1.88
N VAL A 310 -1.90 -8.18 1.44
CA VAL A 310 -2.54 -7.11 2.19
C VAL A 310 -3.98 -7.02 1.70
N SER A 311 -4.93 -7.00 2.62
CA SER A 311 -6.35 -7.02 2.31
C SER A 311 -7.08 -5.95 3.13
N PRO A 312 -8.08 -5.27 2.56
CA PRO A 312 -8.93 -4.38 3.34
C PRO A 312 -9.65 -5.16 4.43
N ILE A 313 -9.96 -4.49 5.53
CA ILE A 313 -10.74 -5.09 6.60
C ILE A 313 -12.21 -5.06 6.21
N GLU A 314 -12.80 -6.22 5.93
CA GLU A 314 -14.20 -6.32 5.52
C GLU A 314 -15.14 -5.90 6.67
N THR A 315 -16.24 -5.23 6.32
CA THR A 315 -17.27 -4.73 7.25
C THR A 315 -17.93 -5.81 8.11
N ALA A 316 -17.91 -7.07 7.66
CA ALA A 316 -18.39 -8.21 8.45
C ALA A 316 -17.55 -8.46 9.73
N ILE A 317 -16.30 -7.99 9.71
CA ILE A 317 -15.29 -8.20 10.75
C ILE A 317 -15.01 -6.88 11.44
N ASN A 318 -15.11 -5.79 10.68
CA ASN A 318 -15.14 -4.44 11.19
C ASN A 318 -16.56 -3.95 11.44
N ILE A 319 -17.20 -4.49 12.47
CA ILE A 319 -18.53 -4.04 12.87
C ILE A 319 -18.52 -2.66 13.58
N TRP A 320 -17.35 -2.08 13.89
CA TRP A 320 -17.26 -0.94 14.84
C TRP A 320 -16.21 0.15 14.57
N GLU A 321 -15.21 -0.08 13.73
CA GLU A 321 -14.39 0.99 13.16
C GLU A 321 -15.14 1.49 11.92
N ASP A 322 -15.79 2.63 12.05
CA ASP A 322 -16.75 3.09 11.05
C ASP A 322 -16.13 3.36 9.66
N ASN A 323 -14.79 3.41 9.54
CA ASN A 323 -14.04 3.57 8.29
C ASN A 323 -12.62 2.98 8.44
N PRO A 324 -12.41 1.66 8.25
CA PRO A 324 -11.04 1.15 8.11
C PRO A 324 -10.34 1.87 6.94
N PRO A 325 -9.01 2.05 6.98
CA PRO A 325 -8.30 2.61 5.85
C PRO A 325 -8.60 1.76 4.60
N PHE A 326 -9.16 2.40 3.57
CA PHE A 326 -9.40 1.79 2.29
C PHE A 326 -8.05 1.50 1.64
N ILE A 327 -7.75 0.22 1.50
CA ILE A 327 -6.50 -0.25 0.92
C ILE A 327 -6.90 -1.28 -0.12
N ALA A 328 -6.46 -1.04 -1.36
CA ALA A 328 -6.57 -2.04 -2.41
C ALA A 328 -5.85 -3.31 -1.96
N THR A 329 -6.35 -4.47 -2.37
CA THR A 329 -5.65 -5.72 -2.11
C THR A 329 -4.28 -5.66 -2.79
N GLU A 330 -3.22 -5.88 -2.01
CA GLU A 330 -1.83 -5.83 -2.46
C GLU A 330 -1.13 -7.16 -2.20
N TYR A 331 -0.08 -7.47 -2.95
CA TYR A 331 0.75 -8.64 -2.75
C TYR A 331 2.23 -8.27 -2.69
N TYR A 332 2.97 -8.95 -1.84
CA TYR A 332 4.43 -8.86 -1.88
C TYR A 332 4.95 -9.40 -3.22
N SER A 333 5.65 -8.57 -3.98
CA SER A 333 6.18 -8.88 -5.34
C SER A 333 7.71 -9.03 -5.37
N GLY A 334 8.36 -9.03 -4.20
CA GLY A 334 9.77 -9.40 -4.08
C GLY A 334 10.72 -8.26 -4.46
N THR A 335 11.49 -8.43 -5.54
CA THR A 335 12.40 -7.37 -6.02
C THR A 335 11.70 -6.31 -6.84
N ASP A 336 10.49 -6.61 -7.30
CA ASP A 336 9.69 -5.73 -8.15
C ASP A 336 8.74 -4.86 -7.31
N GLU A 337 8.82 -4.95 -5.98
CA GLU A 337 8.02 -4.20 -5.01
C GLU A 337 8.13 -2.69 -5.22
N SER A 338 6.99 -2.05 -5.46
CA SER A 338 6.85 -0.65 -5.83
C SER A 338 5.46 -0.12 -5.46
N PHE A 339 5.13 1.08 -5.94
CA PHE A 339 3.77 1.65 -5.83
C PHE A 339 3.05 1.63 -7.19
N ASP A 340 3.64 0.97 -8.19
CA ASP A 340 3.20 0.97 -9.58
C ASP A 340 2.44 -0.33 -9.89
N PRO A 341 1.10 -0.30 -9.99
CA PRO A 341 0.28 -1.50 -10.13
C PRO A 341 0.50 -2.23 -11.46
N ASP A 342 1.22 -1.65 -12.42
CA ASP A 342 1.62 -2.35 -13.65
C ASP A 342 2.88 -3.23 -13.46
N VAL A 343 3.63 -3.03 -12.37
CA VAL A 343 4.92 -3.68 -12.09
C VAL A 343 4.79 -4.79 -11.04
N ASP A 344 3.99 -4.57 -10.01
CA ASP A 344 3.78 -5.48 -8.86
C ASP A 344 2.32 -5.91 -8.71
N ASP A 345 1.65 -6.17 -9.84
CA ASP A 345 0.30 -6.73 -9.81
C ASP A 345 0.24 -8.11 -9.11
N ARG A 346 -0.98 -8.57 -8.86
CA ARG A 346 -1.23 -9.90 -8.29
C ARG A 346 -0.54 -11.04 -9.05
N ASP A 347 -0.42 -10.95 -10.38
CA ASP A 347 0.24 -12.00 -11.18
C ASP A 347 1.77 -11.97 -10.99
N GLY A 348 2.32 -10.87 -10.46
CA GLY A 348 3.70 -10.65 -10.02
C GLY A 348 4.00 -11.04 -8.57
N ALA A 349 3.02 -11.54 -7.81
CA ALA A 349 3.21 -11.94 -6.40
C ALA A 349 4.38 -12.95 -6.24
N ALA A 350 5.27 -12.68 -5.30
CA ALA A 350 6.46 -13.46 -5.04
C ALA A 350 6.29 -14.40 -3.84
N ASP A 351 6.63 -15.67 -4.03
CA ASP A 351 6.65 -16.66 -2.97
C ASP A 351 7.72 -16.34 -1.90
N VAL A 352 7.33 -16.42 -0.64
CA VAL A 352 8.21 -16.36 0.54
C VAL A 352 8.41 -17.76 1.11
N SER A 353 9.59 -18.35 0.89
CA SER A 353 9.90 -19.69 1.39
C SER A 353 10.23 -19.72 2.89
N VAL A 354 9.37 -20.32 3.69
CA VAL A 354 9.56 -20.53 5.13
C VAL A 354 10.20 -21.89 5.40
N SER A 355 11.26 -21.92 6.21
CA SER A 355 12.00 -23.15 6.56
C SER A 355 12.30 -23.31 8.06
N GLY A 356 11.39 -22.81 8.90
CA GLY A 356 11.44 -22.95 10.37
C GLY A 356 12.25 -21.85 11.08
N SER A 357 12.55 -20.76 10.39
CA SER A 357 13.11 -19.53 10.98
C SER A 357 12.32 -18.32 10.52
N ALA A 358 12.44 -17.21 11.25
CA ALA A 358 11.90 -15.93 10.82
C ALA A 358 12.52 -15.45 9.50
N ILE A 359 11.67 -15.14 8.53
CA ILE A 359 11.99 -14.39 7.33
C ILE A 359 11.60 -12.94 7.60
N ASN A 360 12.56 -12.03 7.46
CA ASN A 360 12.38 -10.61 7.75
C ASN A 360 12.54 -9.79 6.47
N ASN A 361 12.16 -8.52 6.53
CA ASN A 361 12.23 -7.56 5.43
C ASN A 361 11.31 -7.93 4.25
N ILE A 362 10.16 -8.54 4.54
CA ILE A 362 9.08 -8.69 3.57
C ILE A 362 8.26 -7.40 3.60
N ASN A 363 8.79 -6.37 2.94
CA ASN A 363 8.17 -5.05 2.95
C ASN A 363 7.23 -4.95 1.76
N ILE A 364 6.02 -4.47 2.01
CA ILE A 364 5.02 -4.23 0.98
C ILE A 364 4.84 -2.73 0.83
N VAL A 365 4.87 -2.25 -0.41
CA VAL A 365 4.53 -0.88 -0.77
C VAL A 365 3.16 -0.95 -1.41
N LEU A 366 2.17 -0.26 -0.84
CA LEU A 366 0.82 -0.33 -1.37
C LEU A 366 0.74 0.30 -2.76
N ASN A 367 0.10 -0.40 -3.68
CA ASN A 367 -0.27 0.18 -4.95
C ASN A 367 -1.23 1.34 -4.79
N GLU A 368 -0.99 2.35 -5.61
CA GLU A 368 -1.86 3.51 -5.69
C GLU A 368 -2.85 3.36 -6.83
N ASP A 369 -3.83 2.47 -6.62
CA ASP A 369 -5.02 2.38 -7.45
C ASP A 369 -5.78 3.72 -7.38
N GLY A 370 -5.48 4.64 -8.30
CA GLY A 370 -6.05 6.00 -8.24
C GLY A 370 -5.24 7.08 -8.96
N ARG A 371 -4.00 6.80 -9.36
CA ARG A 371 -3.20 7.80 -10.08
C ARG A 371 -3.79 8.12 -11.44
N LEU A 372 -4.22 9.37 -11.63
CA LEU A 372 -4.61 9.86 -12.94
C LEU A 372 -3.37 10.26 -13.74
N GLN A 373 -3.40 10.00 -15.05
CA GLN A 373 -2.39 10.51 -15.97
C GLN A 373 -2.99 11.60 -16.85
N ASN A 374 -2.17 12.56 -17.27
CA ASN A 374 -2.66 13.73 -18.03
C ASN A 374 -3.29 13.30 -19.37
N ASN A 375 -4.59 13.56 -19.53
CA ASN A 375 -5.43 13.14 -20.65
C ASN A 375 -5.57 11.62 -20.82
N VAL A 376 -5.33 10.86 -19.76
CA VAL A 376 -5.70 9.44 -19.70
C VAL A 376 -6.93 9.33 -18.83
N SER A 377 -7.94 8.69 -19.36
CA SER A 377 -9.15 8.40 -18.62
C SER A 377 -9.00 7.08 -17.87
N VAL A 378 -9.46 7.06 -16.63
CA VAL A 378 -9.63 5.83 -15.85
C VAL A 378 -11.13 5.52 -15.79
N ALA A 379 -11.50 4.28 -16.11
CA ALA A 379 -12.89 3.83 -16.04
C ALA A 379 -13.06 2.85 -14.88
N SER A 380 -14.09 3.03 -14.06
CA SER A 380 -14.41 2.17 -12.91
C SER A 380 -15.92 2.19 -12.62
N SER A 381 -16.35 1.67 -11.47
CA SER A 381 -17.72 1.75 -10.97
C SER A 381 -17.80 1.95 -9.46
N ILE A 382 -18.73 2.79 -9.01
CA ILE A 382 -19.04 3.04 -7.60
C ILE A 382 -20.26 2.22 -7.20
N VAL A 383 -20.19 1.49 -6.07
CA VAL A 383 -21.33 0.74 -5.53
C VAL A 383 -22.47 1.70 -5.14
N ALA A 384 -23.71 1.24 -5.15
CA ALA A 384 -24.88 2.00 -4.71
C ALA A 384 -24.75 2.55 -3.29
N GLY A 385 -25.27 3.76 -3.08
CA GLY A 385 -25.54 4.31 -1.75
C GLY A 385 -26.57 3.47 -1.00
N THR A 386 -26.43 3.36 0.32
CA THR A 386 -27.37 2.59 1.14
C THR A 386 -28.67 3.40 1.37
N PRO A 387 -29.86 2.85 1.06
CA PRO A 387 -31.11 3.56 1.32
C PRO A 387 -31.39 3.66 2.82
N PHE A 388 -31.52 4.87 3.38
CA PHE A 388 -31.91 5.08 4.77
C PHE A 388 -33.04 6.11 4.90
N ASP A 389 -34.21 5.65 5.36
CA ASP A 389 -35.38 6.49 5.69
C ASP A 389 -35.73 7.56 4.64
N SER A 390 -35.96 7.13 3.39
CA SER A 390 -36.32 7.96 2.22
C SER A 390 -35.24 8.91 1.67
N SER A 391 -34.02 8.86 2.22
CA SER A 391 -32.83 9.52 1.69
C SER A 391 -31.79 8.46 1.31
N VAL A 392 -31.10 8.64 0.18
CA VAL A 392 -29.95 7.80 -0.15
C VAL A 392 -28.77 8.34 0.67
N ILE A 393 -28.14 7.49 1.48
CA ILE A 393 -26.83 7.82 2.05
C ILE A 393 -25.84 7.69 0.89
N PRO A 394 -25.14 8.76 0.50
CA PRO A 394 -24.17 8.67 -0.59
C PRO A 394 -23.12 7.61 -0.28
N SER A 395 -22.79 6.78 -1.26
CA SER A 395 -21.60 5.93 -1.22
C SER A 395 -20.41 6.72 -1.78
N ILE A 396 -19.24 6.49 -1.20
CA ILE A 396 -17.99 7.04 -1.68
C ILE A 396 -17.31 5.94 -2.48
N HIS A 397 -16.67 6.27 -3.60
CA HIS A 397 -15.86 5.29 -4.31
C HIS A 397 -14.69 4.82 -3.45
N ASP A 398 -14.41 3.53 -3.49
CA ASP A 398 -13.44 2.88 -2.61
C ASP A 398 -11.98 3.30 -2.90
N LEU A 399 -11.73 3.95 -4.05
CA LEU A 399 -10.42 4.48 -4.43
C LEU A 399 -10.41 6.02 -4.38
N GLU A 400 -9.40 6.57 -3.69
CA GLU A 400 -9.00 7.98 -3.79
C GLU A 400 -8.13 8.15 -5.04
N TYR A 401 -8.58 9.01 -5.96
CA TYR A 401 -7.77 9.34 -7.12
C TYR A 401 -6.85 10.51 -6.80
N PHE A 402 -5.70 10.61 -7.47
CA PHE A 402 -4.83 11.75 -7.29
C PHE A 402 -4.09 12.11 -8.58
N PHE A 403 -3.66 13.37 -8.65
CA PHE A 403 -3.11 13.96 -9.84
C PHE A 403 -2.19 15.15 -9.50
N PHE A 404 -0.90 15.03 -9.81
CA PHE A 404 0.05 16.10 -9.56
C PHE A 404 -0.10 17.25 -10.57
N VAL A 405 -0.23 18.47 -10.05
CA VAL A 405 -0.29 19.70 -10.86
C VAL A 405 0.99 20.52 -10.63
N PRO A 406 1.81 20.76 -11.68
CA PRO A 406 3.05 21.51 -11.55
C PRO A 406 2.82 23.02 -11.52
N SER A 407 3.77 23.80 -10.98
CA SER A 407 3.67 25.27 -10.87
C SER A 407 3.48 26.04 -12.19
N ASN A 408 3.85 25.45 -13.33
CA ASN A 408 3.67 26.04 -14.66
C ASN A 408 2.31 25.72 -15.31
N ALA A 409 1.46 24.93 -14.64
CA ALA A 409 0.09 24.69 -15.07
C ALA A 409 -0.69 26.02 -15.14
N ARG A 410 -1.40 26.23 -16.25
CA ARG A 410 -2.30 27.39 -16.43
C ARG A 410 -3.72 27.03 -16.09
N THR A 411 -4.12 25.83 -16.47
CA THR A 411 -5.41 25.23 -16.21
C THR A 411 -5.22 23.77 -15.86
N VAL A 412 -5.94 23.30 -14.85
CA VAL A 412 -6.21 21.87 -14.64
C VAL A 412 -7.71 21.66 -14.74
N THR A 413 -8.11 20.59 -15.43
CA THR A 413 -9.49 20.20 -15.63
C THR A 413 -9.65 18.75 -15.19
N PHE A 414 -10.58 18.50 -14.27
CA PHE A 414 -11.02 17.17 -13.89
C PHE A 414 -12.42 16.96 -14.46
N THR A 415 -12.62 15.89 -15.23
CA THR A 415 -13.89 15.55 -15.85
C THR A 415 -14.29 14.16 -15.40
N LEU A 416 -15.46 14.02 -14.81
CA LEU A 416 -16.05 12.75 -14.40
C LEU A 416 -17.32 12.53 -15.20
N GLU A 417 -17.38 11.47 -15.98
CA GLU A 417 -18.52 11.12 -16.84
C GLU A 417 -19.08 9.75 -16.44
N ALA A 418 -20.28 9.71 -15.87
CA ALA A 418 -21.03 8.48 -15.63
C ALA A 418 -21.44 7.83 -16.97
N ASN A 419 -21.51 6.50 -16.97
CA ASN A 419 -21.99 5.72 -18.11
C ASN A 419 -23.45 6.03 -18.45
N ASP A 420 -24.28 6.38 -17.46
CA ASP A 420 -25.60 6.98 -17.66
C ASP A 420 -25.63 8.41 -17.12
N THR A 421 -25.93 9.37 -17.99
CA THR A 421 -26.03 10.80 -17.64
C THR A 421 -27.09 11.14 -16.58
N ASN A 422 -27.99 10.20 -16.25
CA ASN A 422 -28.97 10.36 -15.17
C ASN A 422 -28.43 9.95 -13.79
N ASP A 423 -27.29 9.26 -13.75
CA ASP A 423 -26.64 8.90 -12.50
C ASP A 423 -26.03 10.14 -11.85
N ASP A 424 -26.19 10.26 -10.54
CA ASP A 424 -25.77 11.43 -9.76
C ASP A 424 -24.47 11.08 -9.04
N ILE A 425 -23.34 11.39 -9.69
CA ILE A 425 -22.00 11.23 -9.13
C ILE A 425 -21.34 12.59 -8.99
N ASP A 426 -20.91 12.92 -7.77
CA ASP A 426 -20.21 14.16 -7.48
C ASP A 426 -18.69 13.93 -7.48
N LEU A 427 -17.95 15.00 -7.78
CA LEU A 427 -16.50 15.02 -7.74
C LEU A 427 -16.01 16.04 -6.69
N LEU A 428 -15.25 15.59 -5.70
CA LEU A 428 -14.61 16.43 -4.70
C LEU A 428 -13.11 16.44 -4.94
N VAL A 429 -12.49 17.61 -4.78
CA VAL A 429 -11.07 17.81 -5.08
C VAL A 429 -10.40 18.59 -3.96
N ARG A 430 -9.22 18.15 -3.52
CA ARG A 430 -8.39 18.78 -2.49
C ARG A 430 -6.94 18.84 -2.91
N CYS A 431 -6.25 19.93 -2.61
CA CYS A 431 -4.84 20.14 -2.92
C CYS A 431 -3.95 19.85 -1.69
N GLY A 432 -2.93 19.02 -1.89
CA GLY A 432 -1.77 18.85 -1.02
C GLY A 432 -1.91 17.84 0.12
N SER A 433 -3.12 17.38 0.45
CA SER A 433 -3.29 16.28 1.41
C SER A 433 -4.45 15.39 1.00
N PRO A 434 -4.38 14.09 1.28
CA PRO A 434 -5.48 13.17 1.00
C PRO A 434 -6.72 13.52 1.82
N PHE A 435 -7.87 13.02 1.38
CA PHE A 435 -9.10 13.09 2.15
C PHE A 435 -8.98 12.18 3.37
N SER A 436 -9.23 12.74 4.56
CA SER A 436 -9.34 11.93 5.77
C SER A 436 -10.72 11.31 5.80
N LEU A 437 -10.85 10.09 5.27
CA LEU A 437 -12.09 9.32 5.39
C LEU A 437 -12.43 9.03 6.86
N ALA A 438 -11.43 9.04 7.76
CA ALA A 438 -11.62 8.94 9.21
C ALA A 438 -12.46 10.07 9.84
N THR A 439 -12.62 11.24 9.19
CA THR A 439 -13.40 12.37 9.73
C THR A 439 -14.81 12.50 9.15
N GLY A 440 -15.20 11.66 8.18
CA GLY A 440 -16.50 11.70 7.50
C GLY A 440 -17.74 11.51 8.40
N ILE A 441 -17.55 11.16 9.68
CA ILE A 441 -18.63 10.87 10.64
C ILE A 441 -18.80 11.99 11.67
N VAL A 442 -17.79 12.83 11.89
CA VAL A 442 -17.90 14.00 12.78
C VAL A 442 -18.17 15.28 11.99
N GLY A 443 -17.88 15.27 10.67
CA GLY A 443 -18.31 16.28 9.71
C GLY A 443 -18.57 15.62 8.36
N PRO A 444 -19.59 16.03 7.61
CA PRO A 444 -19.77 15.54 6.25
C PRO A 444 -18.51 15.79 5.43
N LEU A 445 -18.03 14.80 4.66
CA LEU A 445 -16.98 15.03 3.63
C LEU A 445 -17.33 16.21 2.73
N TYR A 446 -18.63 16.46 2.59
CA TYR A 446 -19.23 17.60 1.95
C TYR A 446 -20.40 18.14 2.76
N ASP A 447 -20.22 19.27 3.46
CA ASP A 447 -21.30 19.96 4.17
C ASP A 447 -21.64 21.28 3.45
N GLN A 448 -22.61 21.24 2.53
CA GLN A 448 -23.11 22.46 1.89
C GLN A 448 -23.59 23.52 2.88
N SER A 449 -24.00 23.10 4.08
CA SER A 449 -24.54 24.00 5.11
C SER A 449 -23.44 24.61 6.00
N ASP A 450 -22.27 23.97 6.11
CA ASP A 450 -21.12 24.45 6.85
C ASP A 450 -19.78 24.15 6.13
N PRO A 451 -19.36 24.98 5.17
CA PRO A 451 -18.10 24.82 4.44
C PRO A 451 -16.84 24.84 5.33
N ALA A 452 -16.96 25.18 6.63
CA ALA A 452 -15.84 25.11 7.55
C ALA A 452 -15.50 23.67 7.98
N ASN A 453 -16.41 22.72 7.77
CA ASN A 453 -16.21 21.29 8.02
C ASN A 453 -15.92 20.50 6.74
N ASP A 454 -15.98 21.15 5.57
CA ASP A 454 -15.68 20.55 4.27
C ASP A 454 -14.17 20.32 4.14
N GLN A 455 -13.78 19.10 3.76
CA GLN A 455 -12.39 18.77 3.50
C GLN A 455 -11.97 19.14 2.08
N SER A 456 -12.92 19.32 1.17
CA SER A 456 -12.65 19.65 -0.22
C SER A 456 -12.28 21.13 -0.39
N ASP A 457 -11.37 21.38 -1.33
CA ASP A 457 -11.07 22.73 -1.80
C ASP A 457 -12.05 23.15 -2.90
N VAL A 458 -12.51 22.18 -3.70
CA VAL A 458 -13.36 22.39 -4.87
C VAL A 458 -14.31 21.21 -5.05
N VAL A 459 -15.53 21.48 -5.49
CA VAL A 459 -16.53 20.46 -5.78
C VAL A 459 -17.18 20.66 -7.15
N GLY A 460 -17.41 19.55 -7.85
CA GLY A 460 -18.30 19.41 -9.00
C GLY A 460 -19.54 18.67 -8.51
N VAL A 461 -20.66 19.39 -8.42
CA VAL A 461 -21.92 18.91 -7.80
C VAL A 461 -23.13 19.19 -8.68
N THR A 462 -23.04 18.90 -9.97
CA THR A 462 -24.21 18.98 -10.84
C THR A 462 -25.13 17.78 -10.61
N THR A 463 -26.42 17.92 -10.95
CA THR A 463 -27.35 16.78 -10.87
C THR A 463 -27.27 15.89 -12.12
N SER A 464 -26.10 15.80 -12.73
CA SER A 464 -25.90 15.05 -13.97
C SER A 464 -24.70 14.15 -13.82
N GLY A 465 -24.69 13.03 -14.53
CA GLY A 465 -23.52 12.17 -14.58
C GLY A 465 -22.34 12.78 -15.34
N LEU A 466 -22.19 14.10 -15.39
CA LEU A 466 -21.06 14.79 -15.99
C LEU A 466 -20.61 15.92 -15.06
N GLU A 467 -19.59 15.65 -14.27
CA GLU A 467 -18.94 16.65 -13.44
C GLU A 467 -17.70 17.19 -14.12
N THR A 468 -17.50 18.50 -13.98
CA THR A 468 -16.29 19.15 -14.50
C THR A 468 -15.82 20.22 -13.54
N ILE A 469 -14.59 20.06 -13.05
CA ILE A 469 -13.89 21.05 -12.25
C ILE A 469 -12.77 21.63 -13.09
N GLU A 470 -12.80 22.94 -13.35
CA GLU A 470 -11.72 23.66 -14.03
C GLU A 470 -11.09 24.68 -13.07
N LEU A 471 -9.80 24.50 -12.77
CA LEU A 471 -9.02 25.43 -11.96
C LEU A 471 -8.02 26.19 -12.82
N THR A 472 -7.94 27.49 -12.60
CA THR A 472 -7.01 28.39 -13.29
C THR A 472 -6.35 29.30 -12.26
N SER A 473 -5.36 30.09 -12.69
CA SER A 473 -4.82 31.18 -11.83
C SER A 473 -5.88 32.22 -11.40
N SER A 474 -7.05 32.22 -12.05
CA SER A 474 -8.16 33.12 -11.75
C SER A 474 -9.38 32.46 -11.09
N SER A 475 -9.35 31.14 -10.86
CA SER A 475 -10.42 30.45 -10.14
C SER A 475 -10.36 30.75 -8.63
N SER A 476 -11.39 30.36 -7.88
CA SER A 476 -11.44 30.44 -6.42
C SER A 476 -11.91 29.10 -5.86
N PRO A 477 -11.00 28.29 -5.28
CA PRO A 477 -9.57 28.52 -5.12
C PRO A 477 -8.83 28.56 -6.46
N SER A 478 -7.72 29.31 -6.52
CA SER A 478 -6.85 29.32 -7.69
C SER A 478 -6.13 27.98 -7.80
N ILE A 479 -5.74 27.59 -9.02
CA ILE A 479 -4.82 26.47 -9.22
C ILE A 479 -3.55 26.63 -8.36
N GLN A 480 -3.07 25.54 -7.78
CA GLN A 480 -1.89 25.47 -6.92
C GLN A 480 -0.93 24.38 -7.42
N GLU A 481 0.35 24.50 -7.07
CA GLU A 481 1.34 23.45 -7.27
C GLU A 481 1.23 22.47 -6.10
N CYS A 482 0.65 21.29 -6.34
CA CYS A 482 0.44 20.26 -5.35
C CYS A 482 -0.07 18.98 -6.02
N GLU A 483 -0.09 17.90 -5.24
CA GLU A 483 -0.92 16.74 -5.56
C GLU A 483 -2.37 17.06 -5.27
N TYR A 484 -3.21 16.98 -6.30
CA TYR A 484 -4.65 17.07 -6.13
C TYR A 484 -5.20 15.69 -5.87
N HIS A 485 -5.90 15.52 -4.75
CA HIS A 485 -6.64 14.32 -4.39
C HIS A 485 -8.10 14.50 -4.79
N LEU A 486 -8.74 13.43 -5.24
CA LEU A 486 -10.08 13.41 -5.79
C LEU A 486 -10.87 12.25 -5.18
N VAL A 487 -12.08 12.57 -4.73
CA VAL A 487 -13.02 11.59 -4.20
C VAL A 487 -14.32 11.69 -4.99
N LEU A 488 -14.88 10.54 -5.35
CA LEU A 488 -16.12 10.44 -6.12
C LEU A 488 -17.22 9.96 -5.20
N VAL A 489 -18.38 10.57 -5.29
CA VAL A 489 -19.50 10.29 -4.37
C VAL A 489 -20.74 9.97 -5.19
N ASN A 490 -21.26 8.75 -5.06
CA ASN A 490 -22.47 8.28 -5.71
C ASN A 490 -23.69 8.51 -4.81
N TYR A 491 -24.62 9.35 -5.27
CA TYR A 491 -25.88 9.65 -4.57
C TYR A 491 -27.05 8.78 -5.03
N THR A 492 -26.79 7.80 -5.89
CA THR A 492 -27.81 6.87 -6.38
C THR A 492 -27.86 5.59 -5.55
N ASP A 493 -28.98 4.87 -5.64
CA ASP A 493 -29.16 3.53 -5.07
C ASP A 493 -28.77 2.40 -6.04
N GLU A 494 -28.07 2.74 -7.13
CA GLU A 494 -27.56 1.80 -8.12
C GLU A 494 -26.02 1.89 -8.25
N VAL A 495 -25.41 0.84 -8.79
CA VAL A 495 -23.96 0.84 -9.09
C VAL A 495 -23.75 1.74 -10.31
N VAL A 496 -22.92 2.78 -10.19
CA VAL A 496 -22.66 3.75 -11.26
C VAL A 496 -21.29 3.48 -11.85
N GLY A 497 -21.24 3.12 -13.13
CA GLY A 497 -19.97 3.10 -13.88
C GLY A 497 -19.58 4.50 -14.33
N PHE A 498 -18.30 4.83 -14.37
CA PHE A 498 -17.82 6.17 -14.73
C PHE A 498 -16.48 6.14 -15.49
N GLU A 499 -16.16 7.28 -16.10
CA GLU A 499 -14.87 7.63 -16.70
C GLU A 499 -14.36 8.94 -16.06
N LEU A 500 -13.18 8.90 -15.45
CA LEU A 500 -12.52 10.05 -14.82
C LEU A 500 -11.28 10.44 -15.61
N THR A 501 -11.21 11.69 -16.05
CA THR A 501 -10.07 12.25 -16.78
C THR A 501 -9.54 13.49 -16.07
N ALA A 502 -8.23 13.53 -15.85
CA ALA A 502 -7.53 14.76 -15.46
C ALA A 502 -6.74 15.31 -16.65
N SER A 503 -6.81 16.62 -16.89
CA SER A 503 -6.12 17.30 -17.97
C SER A 503 -5.43 18.56 -17.47
N ILE A 504 -4.16 18.74 -17.82
CA ILE A 504 -3.41 19.98 -17.56
C ILE A 504 -3.12 20.65 -18.89
N THR A 505 -3.42 21.94 -18.95
CA THR A 505 -2.84 22.83 -19.96
C THR A 505 -1.91 23.82 -19.27
N GLY A 506 -0.66 23.86 -19.70
CA GLY A 506 0.37 24.76 -19.18
C GLY A 506 1.28 25.20 -20.32
N ASN A 507 2.21 26.10 -20.01
CA ASN A 507 3.40 26.12 -20.85
C ASN A 507 4.19 24.86 -20.49
N PRO A 508 4.52 23.95 -21.43
CA PRO A 508 5.41 22.84 -21.12
C PRO A 508 6.67 23.39 -20.44
N PRO A 509 7.18 22.72 -19.40
CA PRO A 509 8.39 23.18 -18.74
C PRO A 509 9.51 23.21 -19.78
N LYS A 510 10.08 24.39 -20.02
CA LYS A 510 11.24 24.51 -20.91
C LYS A 510 12.48 24.18 -20.09
N VAL A 511 12.94 22.94 -20.19
CA VAL A 511 14.23 22.54 -19.63
C VAL A 511 15.34 22.99 -20.59
N ILE A 512 16.11 23.99 -20.20
CA ILE A 512 17.32 24.40 -20.93
C ILE A 512 18.50 23.78 -20.19
N LEU A 513 19.20 22.86 -20.85
CA LEU A 513 20.40 22.24 -20.33
C LEU A 513 21.59 22.81 -21.12
N ASP A 514 22.50 23.49 -20.41
CA ASP A 514 23.76 23.98 -20.98
C ASP A 514 24.86 22.96 -20.67
N PHE A 515 25.59 22.51 -21.70
CA PHE A 515 26.61 21.47 -21.55
C PHE A 515 27.97 21.92 -22.06
N THR A 516 29.02 21.31 -21.52
CA THR A 516 30.37 21.39 -22.06
C THR A 516 30.74 20.03 -22.67
N ALA A 517 30.97 19.98 -23.98
CA ALA A 517 31.27 18.74 -24.69
C ALA A 517 32.55 18.05 -24.17
N GLN A 518 32.48 16.77 -23.78
CA GLN A 518 33.63 15.96 -23.36
C GLN A 518 34.43 15.37 -24.54
N ASN A 519 33.85 15.32 -25.75
CA ASN A 519 34.49 14.83 -26.98
C ASN A 519 35.21 13.48 -26.81
N GLN A 520 34.49 12.45 -26.35
CA GLN A 520 35.00 11.07 -26.32
C GLN A 520 34.46 10.28 -27.51
N LEU A 521 35.34 9.62 -28.28
CA LEU A 521 34.94 8.68 -29.33
C LEU A 521 34.45 7.39 -28.67
N GLN A 522 33.22 6.98 -28.95
CA GLN A 522 32.64 5.73 -28.49
C GLN A 522 33.04 4.57 -29.42
N ASP A 523 33.02 3.34 -28.90
CA ASP A 523 33.42 2.13 -29.65
C ASP A 523 32.49 1.81 -30.84
N ASN A 524 31.26 2.34 -30.83
CA ASN A 524 30.29 2.21 -31.92
C ASN A 524 30.51 3.20 -33.08
N GLY A 525 31.49 4.11 -32.97
CA GLY A 525 31.80 5.13 -33.98
C GLY A 525 30.99 6.42 -33.83
N GLU A 526 30.09 6.51 -32.87
CA GLU A 526 29.46 7.76 -32.43
C GLU A 526 30.42 8.55 -31.51
N THR A 527 30.22 9.86 -31.37
CA THR A 527 31.00 10.66 -30.41
C THR A 527 30.09 11.01 -29.25
N LEU A 528 30.45 10.57 -28.04
CA LEU A 528 29.78 10.98 -26.81
C LEU A 528 30.12 12.44 -26.54
N VAL A 529 29.05 13.22 -26.44
CA VAL A 529 29.13 14.67 -26.29
C VAL A 529 29.07 15.04 -24.82
N ALA A 530 28.13 14.44 -24.10
CA ALA A 530 27.90 14.66 -22.67
C ALA A 530 27.19 13.44 -22.06
N SER A 531 27.48 13.16 -20.79
CA SER A 531 26.58 12.44 -19.88
C SER A 531 25.85 13.48 -19.03
N LEU A 532 24.57 13.24 -18.76
CA LEU A 532 23.71 14.05 -17.93
C LEU A 532 23.10 13.16 -16.86
N THR A 533 23.39 13.44 -15.60
CA THR A 533 22.57 12.94 -14.49
C THR A 533 21.47 13.95 -14.24
N ALA A 534 20.21 13.56 -14.44
CA ALA A 534 19.06 14.38 -14.08
C ALA A 534 18.33 13.74 -12.91
N ILE A 535 18.07 14.55 -11.87
CA ILE A 535 17.18 14.20 -10.77
C ILE A 535 15.94 15.07 -10.98
N ALA A 536 14.82 14.46 -11.37
CA ALA A 536 13.54 15.16 -11.25
C ALA A 536 13.05 15.06 -9.80
N LYS A 537 12.36 16.11 -9.39
CA LYS A 537 11.41 16.04 -8.27
C LYS A 537 10.01 16.18 -8.85
N GLY A 538 9.21 15.13 -8.76
CA GLY A 538 7.85 15.05 -9.27
C GLY A 538 7.67 14.29 -10.60
N ASP A 539 6.40 14.14 -10.97
CA ASP A 539 5.91 13.15 -11.94
C ASP A 539 6.15 13.46 -13.42
N ARG A 540 6.26 12.37 -14.21
CA ARG A 540 6.33 12.27 -15.68
C ARG A 540 6.23 13.60 -16.44
N PHE A 541 7.37 14.10 -16.89
CA PHE A 541 7.44 15.28 -17.73
C PHE A 541 7.52 14.88 -19.20
N VAL A 542 6.47 15.18 -19.96
CA VAL A 542 6.61 15.23 -21.42
C VAL A 542 7.36 16.50 -21.75
N ILE A 543 8.63 16.37 -22.13
CA ILE A 543 9.39 17.50 -22.63
C ILE A 543 9.05 17.66 -24.11
N ASP A 544 8.32 18.72 -24.41
CA ASP A 544 7.94 19.07 -25.78
C ASP A 544 9.19 19.19 -26.68
N ASP A 545 10.21 19.90 -26.21
CA ASP A 545 11.49 20.09 -26.91
C ASP A 545 12.65 20.14 -25.90
N ILE A 546 13.63 19.25 -26.04
CA ILE A 546 14.94 19.40 -25.39
C ILE A 546 15.88 20.07 -26.37
N THR A 547 16.44 21.23 -26.00
CA THR A 547 17.44 21.92 -26.82
C THR A 547 18.82 21.84 -26.19
N PHE A 548 19.76 21.23 -26.91
CA PHE A 548 21.18 21.17 -26.57
C PHE A 548 21.92 22.25 -27.35
N THR A 549 22.76 23.05 -26.70
CA THR A 549 23.60 24.04 -27.39
C THR A 549 25.07 23.64 -27.27
N ASP A 550 25.75 23.43 -28.40
CA ASP A 550 27.22 23.32 -28.40
C ASP A 550 27.82 24.73 -28.36
N GLU A 551 28.34 25.13 -27.19
CA GLU A 551 29.03 26.42 -26.99
C GLU A 551 30.35 26.56 -27.77
N GLY A 552 30.74 25.51 -28.50
CA GLY A 552 31.74 25.56 -29.51
C GLY A 552 33.08 25.09 -28.99
N LYS A 553 33.54 23.97 -29.56
CA LYS A 553 34.95 23.89 -29.98
C LYS A 553 35.23 23.06 -31.21
N VAL A 554 34.50 22.01 -31.53
CA VAL A 554 34.61 21.33 -32.84
C VAL A 554 33.37 20.45 -33.07
N GLY A 555 32.65 20.62 -34.19
CA GLY A 555 31.81 19.54 -34.73
C GLY A 555 30.31 19.79 -34.87
N ALA A 556 29.65 20.55 -33.99
CA ALA A 556 28.18 20.64 -34.03
C ALA A 556 27.60 21.24 -35.32
N GLY A 557 28.30 22.19 -35.95
CA GLY A 557 27.88 22.73 -37.26
C GLY A 557 27.94 21.72 -38.41
N SER A 558 28.54 20.54 -38.19
CA SER A 558 28.67 19.45 -39.16
C SER A 558 27.88 18.19 -38.78
N ALA A 559 27.30 18.17 -37.58
CA ALA A 559 26.45 17.09 -37.12
C ALA A 559 25.15 17.09 -37.93
N THR A 560 24.74 15.91 -38.40
CA THR A 560 23.50 15.75 -39.16
C THR A 560 22.34 15.28 -38.30
N THR A 561 22.67 14.63 -37.19
CA THR A 561 21.72 14.07 -36.24
C THR A 561 22.36 14.09 -34.85
N ALA A 562 21.60 14.41 -33.82
CA ALA A 562 21.93 14.03 -32.45
C ALA A 562 20.86 13.09 -31.90
N LYS A 563 21.25 12.23 -30.97
CA LYS A 563 20.40 11.23 -30.32
C LYS A 563 20.53 11.37 -28.81
N LEU A 564 19.44 11.10 -28.11
CA LEU A 564 19.37 11.07 -26.66
C LEU A 564 18.99 9.66 -26.22
N TYR A 565 19.81 9.07 -25.36
CA TYR A 565 19.62 7.76 -24.78
C TYR A 565 19.41 7.89 -23.26
N ARG A 566 18.62 6.99 -22.68
CA ARG A 566 18.65 6.69 -21.25
C ARG A 566 19.68 5.59 -21.03
N ASP A 567 20.62 5.82 -20.12
CA ASP A 567 21.61 4.83 -19.72
C ASP A 567 20.96 3.86 -18.73
N ASP A 568 20.43 2.76 -19.25
CA ASP A 568 19.61 1.82 -18.45
C ASP A 568 20.48 0.95 -17.52
N ASN A 569 21.81 0.94 -17.71
CA ASN A 569 22.75 0.10 -16.97
C ASN A 569 23.82 0.89 -16.19
N GLU A 570 23.76 2.22 -16.24
CA GLU A 570 24.62 3.18 -15.53
C GLU A 570 26.12 3.01 -15.85
N ASN A 571 26.47 2.61 -17.07
CA ASN A 571 27.87 2.35 -17.44
C ASN A 571 28.58 3.53 -18.14
N GLY A 572 27.84 4.59 -18.48
CA GLY A 572 28.33 5.79 -19.15
C GLY A 572 28.67 5.61 -20.64
N GLN A 573 28.22 4.52 -21.28
CA GLN A 573 28.50 4.17 -22.67
C GLN A 573 27.22 3.85 -23.41
N VAL A 574 27.09 4.37 -24.65
CA VAL A 574 25.94 4.04 -25.50
C VAL A 574 26.09 2.64 -26.08
N ASP A 575 25.27 1.71 -25.60
CA ASP A 575 25.25 0.31 -26.04
C ASP A 575 23.82 -0.23 -26.32
N ASP A 576 23.70 -1.53 -26.59
CA ASP A 576 22.42 -2.16 -26.98
C ASP A 576 21.44 -2.31 -25.81
N SER A 577 21.88 -2.08 -24.56
CA SER A 577 21.00 -2.06 -23.40
C SER A 577 20.39 -0.70 -23.11
N ASP A 578 20.81 0.36 -23.81
CA ASP A 578 20.28 1.71 -23.61
C ASP A 578 19.06 2.01 -24.48
N THR A 579 18.10 2.71 -23.88
CA THR A 579 16.88 3.13 -24.56
C THR A 579 17.06 4.46 -25.30
N LEU A 580 16.91 4.44 -26.63
CA LEU A 580 16.83 5.67 -27.44
C LEU A 580 15.52 6.41 -27.16
N LEU A 581 15.61 7.56 -26.50
CA LEU A 581 14.45 8.40 -26.15
C LEU A 581 14.04 9.34 -27.28
N GLY A 582 15.02 9.79 -28.08
CA GLY A 582 14.72 10.72 -29.16
C GLY A 582 15.92 11.05 -30.04
N GLN A 583 15.62 11.65 -31.19
CA GLN A 583 16.63 12.14 -32.12
C GLN A 583 16.25 13.53 -32.63
N THR A 584 17.25 14.31 -33.02
CA THR A 584 17.05 15.71 -33.41
C THR A 584 16.07 15.88 -34.55
N THR A 585 15.10 16.75 -34.34
CA THR A 585 14.15 17.22 -35.35
C THR A 585 14.66 18.47 -36.06
N GLN A 586 15.49 19.27 -35.38
CA GLN A 586 16.10 20.47 -35.93
C GLN A 586 17.53 20.66 -35.43
N ILE A 587 18.41 21.07 -36.34
CA ILE A 587 19.77 21.55 -36.02
C ILE A 587 19.90 22.94 -36.60
N THR A 588 20.15 23.95 -35.77
CA THR A 588 20.32 25.35 -36.22
C THR A 588 21.42 26.03 -35.42
N ASN A 589 22.49 26.47 -36.09
CA ASN A 589 23.60 27.20 -35.46
C ASN A 589 24.27 26.50 -34.26
N GLY A 590 24.32 25.17 -34.25
CA GLY A 590 24.90 24.41 -33.11
C GLY A 590 23.92 24.15 -31.97
N GLU A 591 22.65 24.57 -32.12
CA GLU A 591 21.54 24.13 -31.29
C GLU A 591 20.92 22.88 -31.92
N PHE A 592 20.68 21.86 -31.09
CA PHE A 592 20.04 20.60 -31.42
C PHE A 592 18.73 20.52 -30.67
N THR A 593 17.62 20.41 -31.38
CA THR A 593 16.31 20.25 -30.74
C THR A 593 15.83 18.81 -30.96
N ILE A 594 15.53 18.11 -29.87
CA ILE A 594 14.87 16.81 -29.86
C ILE A 594 13.45 17.04 -29.36
N ALA A 595 12.47 16.85 -30.23
CA ALA A 595 11.06 17.09 -29.92
C ALA A 595 10.36 15.81 -29.48
N GLY A 596 9.35 15.94 -28.61
CA GLY A 596 8.47 14.86 -28.19
C GLY A 596 9.18 13.77 -27.42
N VAL A 597 10.11 14.14 -26.53
CA VAL A 597 10.80 13.18 -25.66
C VAL A 597 9.91 12.92 -24.46
N ASP A 598 9.37 11.71 -24.40
CA ASP A 598 8.68 11.22 -23.20
C ASP A 598 9.76 10.71 -22.24
N MET A 599 10.12 11.54 -21.27
CA MET A 599 11.09 11.16 -20.24
C MET A 599 10.34 10.81 -18.96
N TYR A 600 10.51 9.58 -18.52
CA TYR A 600 10.04 9.12 -17.23
C TYR A 600 11.18 9.21 -16.23
N LEU A 601 11.17 10.27 -15.42
CA LEU A 601 12.08 10.42 -14.30
C LEU A 601 11.36 9.91 -13.06
N LEU A 602 11.90 8.87 -12.43
CA LEU A 602 11.45 8.37 -11.14
C LEU A 602 11.80 9.40 -10.06
N ASP A 603 10.89 9.62 -9.11
CA ASP A 603 11.09 10.62 -8.06
C ASP A 603 12.30 10.23 -7.18
N ASP A 604 13.20 11.20 -6.94
CA ASP A 604 14.44 11.04 -6.16
C ASP A 604 15.44 9.95 -6.64
N ALA A 605 15.25 9.35 -7.83
CA ALA A 605 16.23 8.45 -8.44
C ALA A 605 17.05 9.19 -9.54
N PRO A 606 18.38 9.36 -9.37
CA PRO A 606 19.21 9.93 -10.43
C PRO A 606 19.17 9.02 -11.66
N GLN A 607 18.77 9.56 -12.81
CA GLN A 607 18.88 8.87 -14.10
C GLN A 607 20.00 9.47 -14.93
N GLU A 608 20.82 8.61 -15.55
CA GLU A 608 21.84 9.02 -16.50
C GLU A 608 21.30 9.01 -17.93
N PHE A 609 21.65 10.06 -18.69
CA PHE A 609 21.30 10.23 -20.09
C PHE A 609 22.54 10.50 -20.92
N LEU A 610 22.60 9.87 -22.09
CA LEU A 610 23.73 9.97 -23.00
C LEU A 610 23.30 10.70 -24.27
N VAL A 611 24.08 11.70 -24.67
CA VAL A 611 23.86 12.45 -25.92
C VAL A 611 24.96 12.13 -26.91
N THR A 612 24.58 11.68 -28.10
CA THR A 612 25.51 11.39 -29.20
C THR A 612 25.19 12.24 -30.43
N TYR A 613 26.19 12.51 -31.28
CA TYR A 613 25.95 13.03 -32.63
C TYR A 613 26.59 12.18 -33.72
N ASP A 614 25.91 12.14 -34.87
CA ASP A 614 26.45 11.66 -36.13
C ASP A 614 27.18 12.80 -36.82
N LEU A 615 28.51 12.72 -36.86
CA LEU A 615 29.29 13.57 -37.75
C LEU A 615 29.10 13.04 -39.17
N SER A 616 28.58 13.88 -40.07
CA SER A 616 28.57 13.53 -41.48
C SER A 616 30.01 13.24 -41.91
N ASN A 617 30.29 11.96 -42.19
CA ASN A 617 31.55 11.52 -42.75
C ASN A 617 31.64 11.97 -44.21
N THR A 618 31.50 13.28 -44.48
CA THR A 618 32.04 13.90 -45.68
C THR A 618 33.55 14.07 -45.51
N ALA A 619 34.24 12.99 -45.15
CA ALA A 619 35.60 12.79 -45.62
C ALA A 619 35.47 12.62 -47.14
N GLY A 620 35.36 13.73 -47.88
CA GLY A 620 35.49 13.73 -49.32
C GLY A 620 36.72 12.89 -49.67
N PRO A 621 36.63 11.99 -50.68
CA PRO A 621 37.60 10.93 -50.93
C PRO A 621 38.99 11.49 -50.76
N GLN A 622 39.66 11.07 -49.68
CA GLN A 622 40.72 11.85 -49.08
C GLN A 622 41.70 12.22 -50.18
N TRP A 623 41.90 13.52 -50.41
CA TRP A 623 42.68 14.07 -51.53
C TRP A 623 44.08 13.42 -51.70
N TRP A 624 44.61 12.80 -50.63
CA TRP A 624 45.84 12.02 -50.67
C TRP A 624 45.72 10.74 -51.49
N MET A 625 44.54 10.14 -51.63
CA MET A 625 44.29 8.99 -52.50
C MET A 625 44.42 9.41 -53.97
N TRP A 626 43.97 10.63 -54.32
CA TRP A 626 44.25 11.23 -55.63
C TRP A 626 45.73 11.57 -55.80
N LEU A 627 46.44 12.04 -54.76
CA LEU A 627 47.89 12.21 -54.80
C LEU A 627 48.64 10.87 -54.95
N PHE A 628 48.10 9.77 -54.42
CA PHE A 628 48.66 8.43 -54.56
C PHE A 628 48.50 7.90 -55.99
N VAL A 629 47.32 8.10 -56.59
CA VAL A 629 47.04 7.72 -57.99
C VAL A 629 47.82 8.61 -58.97
N VAL A 630 47.89 9.92 -58.74
CA VAL A 630 48.70 10.84 -59.56
C VAL A 630 50.20 10.57 -59.37
N GLY A 631 50.64 10.20 -58.17
CA GLY A 631 52.01 9.76 -57.88
C GLY A 631 52.39 8.46 -58.60
N LEU A 632 51.48 7.49 -58.69
CA LEU A 632 51.67 6.25 -59.46
C LEU A 632 51.71 6.49 -60.98
N ILE A 633 50.84 7.37 -61.49
CA ILE A 633 50.78 7.70 -62.92
C ILE A 633 52.03 8.50 -63.35
N LEU A 634 52.49 9.44 -62.52
CA LEU A 634 53.70 10.23 -62.80
C LEU A 634 54.99 9.44 -62.55
N GLY A 635 54.99 8.51 -61.59
CA GLY A 635 56.11 7.61 -61.30
C GLY A 635 56.34 6.54 -62.36
N GLY A 636 55.33 6.18 -63.15
CA GLY A 636 55.42 5.19 -64.22
C GLY A 636 56.13 5.65 -65.49
N CYS A 637 56.32 6.96 -65.70
CA CYS A 637 56.84 7.48 -66.98
C CYS A 637 58.29 7.96 -66.97
N PHE A 638 58.95 8.16 -65.81
CA PHE A 638 60.32 8.67 -65.82
C PHE A 638 61.21 8.10 -64.71
N VAL A 639 62.38 7.60 -65.17
CA VAL A 639 63.61 7.29 -64.42
C VAL A 639 63.67 5.91 -63.74
N SER A 640 64.87 5.31 -63.81
CA SER A 640 65.21 3.96 -63.36
C SER A 640 64.71 3.60 -61.94
N PRO A 641 64.45 2.31 -61.65
CA PRO A 641 63.83 1.84 -60.40
C PRO A 641 64.50 2.37 -59.12
N GLU A 642 65.82 2.59 -59.14
CA GLU A 642 66.57 3.09 -57.99
C GLU A 642 66.33 4.59 -57.68
N ARG A 643 65.91 5.40 -58.65
CA ARG A 643 65.61 6.83 -58.44
C ARG A 643 64.14 7.06 -58.12
N GLY A 644 63.24 6.26 -58.72
CA GLY A 644 61.82 6.26 -58.37
C GLY A 644 61.59 5.90 -56.89
N LEU A 645 62.27 4.88 -56.39
CA LEU A 645 62.14 4.46 -54.99
C LEU A 645 62.63 5.53 -54.00
N LYS A 646 63.72 6.25 -54.32
CA LYS A 646 64.25 7.33 -53.47
C LYS A 646 63.38 8.57 -53.47
N ILE A 647 62.80 8.94 -54.61
CA ILE A 647 61.85 10.05 -54.69
C ILE A 647 60.52 9.67 -54.02
N PHE A 648 60.06 8.43 -54.17
CA PHE A 648 58.88 7.93 -53.45
C PHE A 648 59.12 7.91 -51.94
N PHE A 649 60.31 7.53 -51.47
CA PHE A 649 60.67 7.58 -50.04
C PHE A 649 60.76 9.01 -49.51
N ILE A 650 61.30 9.96 -50.29
CA ILE A 650 61.42 11.37 -49.89
C ILE A 650 60.05 12.05 -49.90
N ILE A 651 59.19 11.78 -50.89
CA ILE A 651 57.82 12.31 -50.94
C ILE A 651 56.95 11.64 -49.86
N SER A 652 57.13 10.35 -49.59
CA SER A 652 56.45 9.66 -48.48
C SER A 652 56.92 10.17 -47.13
N MET A 653 58.21 10.50 -46.95
CA MET A 653 58.74 11.12 -45.73
C MET A 653 58.34 12.60 -45.57
N LEU A 654 58.16 13.34 -46.66
CA LEU A 654 57.64 14.72 -46.62
C LEU A 654 56.12 14.75 -46.42
N ALA A 655 55.39 13.75 -46.92
CA ALA A 655 53.95 13.60 -46.70
C ALA A 655 53.64 13.06 -45.29
N SER A 656 54.41 12.08 -44.78
CA SER A 656 54.31 11.62 -43.39
C SER A 656 54.93 12.62 -42.39
N GLY A 657 55.79 13.54 -42.84
CA GLY A 657 56.28 14.67 -42.06
C GLY A 657 55.27 15.82 -41.87
N ILE A 658 54.10 15.77 -42.52
CA ILE A 658 52.99 16.70 -42.31
C ILE A 658 51.78 16.00 -41.64
N SER A 659 51.82 14.68 -41.44
CA SER A 659 50.72 13.93 -40.79
C SER A 659 51.21 12.97 -39.71
N CYS A 660 52.19 13.39 -38.93
CA CYS A 660 52.52 12.81 -37.63
C CYS A 660 52.72 13.94 -36.61
N SER A 661 51.71 14.80 -36.43
CA SER A 661 51.32 15.06 -35.05
C SER A 661 50.61 13.81 -34.59
N SER A 662 51.26 13.04 -33.72
CA SER A 662 50.55 12.17 -32.79
C SER A 662 49.26 12.87 -32.37
N GLY A 663 48.13 12.17 -32.46
CA GLY A 663 46.95 12.47 -31.64
C GLY A 663 47.34 12.29 -30.18
N GLY A 664 48.22 13.17 -29.68
CA GLY A 664 48.14 13.56 -28.30
C GLY A 664 46.78 14.20 -28.19
N SER A 665 45.89 13.54 -27.46
CA SER A 665 44.92 14.23 -26.63
C SER A 665 45.60 15.53 -26.19
N SER A 666 45.18 16.64 -26.77
CA SER A 666 45.45 17.90 -26.13
C SER A 666 44.52 17.82 -24.94
N ASP A 667 45.07 17.50 -23.77
CA ASP A 667 44.41 17.81 -22.51
C ASP A 667 44.14 19.31 -22.57
N TYR A 668 42.93 19.67 -23.00
CA TYR A 668 42.45 21.01 -22.88
C TYR A 668 42.30 21.21 -21.38
N ASN A 669 43.06 22.16 -20.83
CA ASN A 669 42.84 22.65 -19.47
C ASN A 669 41.33 22.88 -19.30
N VAL A 670 40.70 22.01 -18.53
CA VAL A 670 39.32 22.13 -18.08
C VAL A 670 39.29 23.43 -17.30
N LYS A 671 38.60 24.44 -17.84
CA LYS A 671 38.16 25.56 -17.00
C LYS A 671 37.08 24.95 -16.12
N VAL A 672 37.42 24.65 -14.87
CA VAL A 672 36.43 24.31 -13.84
C VAL A 672 35.49 25.50 -13.75
N LEU A 673 34.24 25.30 -14.20
CA LEU A 673 33.19 26.30 -14.03
C LEU A 673 32.96 26.44 -12.52
N GLN A 674 33.09 27.66 -12.02
CA GLN A 674 32.60 27.96 -10.67
C GLN A 674 31.08 28.05 -10.73
N LYS A 675 30.38 27.81 -9.61
CA LYS A 675 28.91 27.96 -9.49
C LYS A 675 28.35 29.26 -10.11
N SER A 676 29.17 30.31 -10.21
CA SER A 676 28.85 31.60 -10.85
C SER A 676 28.84 31.61 -12.37
N ASP A 677 29.41 30.60 -13.04
CA ASP A 677 29.44 30.49 -14.50
C ASP A 677 28.18 29.79 -15.05
N VAL A 678 27.34 29.22 -14.18
CA VAL A 678 25.97 28.78 -14.51
C VAL A 678 25.04 29.97 -14.31
N VAL A 679 24.64 30.63 -15.41
CA VAL A 679 23.58 31.63 -15.35
C VAL A 679 22.25 30.92 -15.51
N ALA A 680 21.76 30.31 -14.43
CA ALA A 680 20.33 30.10 -14.28
C ALA A 680 19.70 31.49 -14.22
N THR A 681 19.22 31.99 -15.36
CA THR A 681 18.42 33.20 -15.35
C THR A 681 17.14 32.81 -14.61
N ALA A 682 17.01 33.25 -13.36
CA ALA A 682 15.90 32.91 -12.48
C ALA A 682 14.56 33.21 -13.18
N LEU A 683 13.98 32.19 -13.79
CA LEU A 683 12.57 32.12 -14.16
C LEU A 683 11.88 31.30 -13.06
N GLY A 684 11.83 31.87 -11.86
CA GLY A 684 10.80 31.52 -10.87
C GLY A 684 10.83 30.14 -10.22
N PHE A 685 11.93 29.38 -10.26
CA PHE A 685 12.02 28.15 -9.47
C PHE A 685 12.36 28.48 -8.01
N GLY A 686 11.44 28.14 -7.10
CA GLY A 686 11.80 27.82 -5.72
C GLY A 686 12.63 26.53 -5.68
N ASP A 687 13.07 26.13 -4.49
CA ASP A 687 14.10 25.12 -4.17
C ASP A 687 13.94 23.67 -4.72
N ALA A 688 13.14 23.43 -5.77
CA ALA A 688 12.78 22.10 -6.31
C ALA A 688 13.79 21.47 -7.29
N PHE A 689 14.97 22.09 -7.53
CA PHE A 689 15.97 21.56 -8.46
C PHE A 689 17.38 21.65 -7.88
N SER A 690 18.08 20.51 -7.81
CA SER A 690 19.53 20.46 -7.58
C SER A 690 20.18 19.76 -8.76
N ILE A 691 20.98 20.49 -9.53
CA ILE A 691 21.91 19.90 -10.48
C ILE A 691 23.20 19.67 -9.70
N GLU A 692 23.42 18.45 -9.23
CA GLU A 692 24.71 18.05 -8.68
C GLU A 692 25.63 17.67 -9.84
N ASN A 693 26.64 18.50 -10.05
CA ASN A 693 27.72 18.19 -10.99
C ASN A 693 28.75 17.41 -10.17
N ASP A 694 28.74 16.08 -10.26
CA ASP A 694 29.83 15.25 -9.74
C ASP A 694 31.06 15.40 -10.65
N ALA A 695 31.69 16.56 -10.55
CA ALA A 695 33.00 16.76 -11.10
C ALA A 695 34.00 16.03 -10.19
N VAL A 696 34.66 15.01 -10.74
CA VAL A 696 35.93 14.47 -10.23
C VAL A 696 36.88 15.67 -10.00
N GLN A 697 36.96 16.15 -8.75
CA GLN A 697 37.62 17.42 -8.42
C GLN A 697 39.15 17.31 -8.47
N SER A 698 39.66 16.08 -8.54
CA SER A 698 41.09 15.80 -8.63
C SER A 698 41.37 14.45 -9.30
N VAL A 699 42.59 14.30 -9.83
CA VAL A 699 43.12 13.01 -10.30
C VAL A 699 43.13 11.94 -9.18
N GLN A 700 42.99 12.33 -7.90
CA GLN A 700 42.91 11.38 -6.78
C GLN A 700 41.52 10.76 -6.62
N ASP A 701 40.46 11.42 -7.07
CA ASP A 701 39.08 10.90 -6.97
C ASP A 701 38.81 9.82 -8.05
N PHE A 702 39.52 9.89 -9.18
CA PHE A 702 39.47 8.88 -10.27
C PHE A 702 40.12 7.53 -9.91
N PHE A 703 40.95 7.47 -8.86
CA PHE A 703 41.61 6.23 -8.42
C PHE A 703 41.03 5.68 -7.11
N ALA A 704 39.98 6.30 -6.56
CA ALA A 704 39.37 5.92 -5.28
C ALA A 704 37.99 5.26 -5.41
N ASN A 705 37.40 5.24 -6.61
CA ASN A 705 36.21 4.45 -6.96
C ASN A 705 36.60 3.22 -7.79
#